data_AF-A0A2N2FT25-F1
#
_entry.id   AF-A0A2N2FT25-F1
#
_cell.length_a   1.000
_cell.length_b   1.000
_cell.length_c   1.000
_cell.angle_alpha   90.00
_cell.angle_beta   90.00
_cell.angle_gamma   90.00
#
_symmetry.space_group_name_H-M   'P 1'
#
loop_
_entity.id
_entity.type
_entity.pdbx_description
1 polymer ?
#
loop_
_entity_poly.entity_id
_entity_poly.type
_entity_poly.pdbx_seq_one_letter_code
_entity_poly.pdbx_strand_id
1 'polypeptide(L)'
;MTDNHRLLEIDLTAGSAVVLPLSPAQQIGALGGRALAVYLLGTTAASDNAFVIAPGALCGSGAPAANRGCMVFTSPLTGTISSVNEGGPLFLSLQRAGFAAVVIKGESSTPVLLYIDAQGGRLVEGRSWWGKDADATAHALGREGSGVLTIGPAGENGVRFAGLHAGDGNLFGRGGPGAVLGRKRLKAIIVTGDGPFEVAEPQAFTTACADLQRLLRASPLLAGPVGFVPFGEAALIDLAARRGLLPTQNFSATFPTEATAFNAAALTAAGPSRGFGCAGCPIACKRRDKTGAALPDFFTLAAFGALLHLPDLAAIRTVNSACNRLGLDPVSLAGVLAARSEIRQSPLQVDELEGLLRAIASRDGEGELLADGAARYAAQSDRPEVAMTVRNLELAPLDPRGLCGLALSHAVDVSGQGENALTLIAELLRKPVPVDPLSWGGKARLVHTNAQTVAAFDSLGLCRHLLYAAGLEEAAALYAACSGQRCSAADLGALGAQTLAKEASRPPRTPFPVGMAALPVRLFTPVQREGHPSPPPPLDHGEGEVELQRYLRLQSPASPLLLTPRNNDSAALLPSLHHYAAKLVAEGIGRRDRIALFAQDDSPCAVGATDLVDKGRSILQHSNASALCLLEPPWPFADFLLRRTPQATAIVPRDSETRTFLHEIPLLRGPFDPATVTAALGSRKGVILDGGIICAAGALTIEQAYVNASSLWHALFIKYLLDVLTNGFLLPEEAGVFAAFRAASCTEPHADGLVFHPGPLLDATTIEEEMIRVGRYTVERHLVDSFFGNISCRLGNDVFISATASSLDALRGAIDPVPFDNSTTLGLVASSELAAHQGIYTATAAKTILHGHPRFAVALSMLCAGEKDCPISDCWRDCPQVRWLNGVPIVAGEIGAGGLARRVPPVINASGQAIVYGHGVFTIGRSNFAEAFNALVSIEHWCRQEYFRRFDCGDIFG
;
A
#
# COMPACT_ATOMS: atom_id res chain seq x y z
N MET A 1 5.52 -5.61 33.80
CA MET A 1 4.99 -6.46 32.73
C MET A 1 3.77 -7.18 33.29
N THR A 2 2.56 -6.88 32.82
CA THR A 2 1.49 -7.90 32.86
C THR A 2 1.81 -8.92 31.80
N ASP A 3 2.76 -9.77 32.18
CA ASP A 3 3.07 -11.04 31.60
C ASP A 3 1.76 -11.84 31.51
N ASN A 4 1.06 -11.74 30.38
CA ASN A 4 -0.08 -12.62 30.07
C ASN A 4 0.45 -14.01 29.78
N HIS A 5 0.99 -14.66 30.81
CA HIS A 5 1.54 -16.01 30.75
C HIS A 5 0.48 -17.08 30.85
N ARG A 6 -0.80 -16.75 30.64
CA ARG A 6 -1.88 -17.71 30.84
C ARG A 6 -2.47 -18.12 29.50
N LEU A 7 -2.46 -19.42 29.27
CA LEU A 7 -3.17 -20.12 28.21
C LEU A 7 -4.45 -20.70 28.81
N LEU A 8 -5.59 -20.44 28.18
CA LEU A 8 -6.85 -21.09 28.55
C LEU A 8 -7.13 -22.25 27.58
N GLU A 9 -7.08 -23.47 28.07
CA GLU A 9 -7.44 -24.66 27.31
C GLU A 9 -8.87 -25.09 27.63
N ILE A 10 -9.72 -25.18 26.61
CA ILE A 10 -11.12 -25.59 26.70
C ILE A 10 -11.30 -26.92 25.99
N ASP A 11 -11.75 -27.94 26.72
CA ASP A 11 -12.17 -29.22 26.15
C ASP A 11 -13.70 -29.33 26.20
N LEU A 12 -14.34 -29.16 25.05
CA LEU A 12 -15.80 -29.18 24.94
C LEU A 12 -16.39 -30.59 25.11
N THR A 13 -15.60 -31.63 24.87
CA THR A 13 -16.02 -33.02 25.05
C THR A 13 -16.00 -33.38 26.54
N ALA A 14 -14.93 -33.00 27.24
CA ALA A 14 -14.81 -33.21 28.68
C ALA A 14 -15.60 -32.19 29.52
N GLY A 15 -16.06 -31.09 28.90
CA GLY A 15 -16.74 -29.99 29.58
C GLY A 15 -15.83 -29.21 30.52
N SER A 16 -14.51 -29.19 30.26
CA SER A 16 -13.51 -28.61 31.16
C SER A 16 -12.84 -27.36 30.59
N ALA A 17 -12.38 -26.51 31.50
CA ALA A 17 -11.61 -25.31 31.21
C ALA A 17 -10.42 -25.25 32.17
N VAL A 18 -9.21 -25.24 31.63
CA VAL A 18 -7.97 -25.30 32.41
C VAL A 18 -7.09 -24.11 32.06
N VAL A 19 -6.64 -23.41 33.10
CA VAL A 19 -5.67 -22.32 32.96
C VAL A 19 -4.27 -22.90 33.14
N LEU A 20 -3.43 -22.74 32.12
CA LEU A 20 -2.05 -23.23 32.08
C LEU A 20 -1.07 -22.07 31.95
N PRO A 21 0.14 -22.18 32.52
CA PRO A 21 1.21 -21.25 32.20
C PRO A 21 1.69 -21.46 30.76
N LEU A 22 1.97 -20.37 30.04
CA LEU A 22 2.77 -20.39 28.82
C LEU A 22 4.19 -20.82 29.18
N SER A 23 4.74 -21.77 28.43
CA SER A 23 6.12 -22.19 28.59
C SER A 23 7.09 -21.10 28.11
N PRO A 24 8.33 -21.05 28.65
CA PRO A 24 9.34 -20.12 28.15
C PRO A 24 9.60 -20.27 26.64
N ALA A 25 9.52 -21.49 26.09
CA ALA A 25 9.68 -21.74 24.67
C ALA A 25 8.54 -21.13 23.83
N GLN A 26 7.31 -21.11 24.36
CA GLN A 26 6.18 -20.43 23.71
C GLN A 26 6.35 -18.91 23.74
N GLN A 27 6.83 -18.36 24.85
CA GLN A 27 7.07 -16.91 25.02
C GLN A 27 8.21 -16.40 24.12
N ILE A 28 9.33 -17.13 24.06
CA ILE A 28 10.49 -16.76 23.24
C ILE A 28 10.22 -17.00 21.75
N GLY A 29 9.47 -18.06 21.42
CA GLY A 29 9.25 -18.50 20.05
C GLY A 29 8.07 -17.84 19.32
N ALA A 30 7.23 -17.06 20.02
CA ALA A 30 6.09 -16.36 19.44
C ALA A 30 5.60 -15.20 20.34
N LEU A 31 5.61 -13.96 19.82
CA LEU A 31 5.20 -12.77 20.58
C LEU A 31 3.72 -12.77 20.99
N GLY A 32 2.82 -13.11 20.06
CA GLY A 32 1.38 -13.01 20.22
C GLY A 32 0.65 -13.24 18.90
N GLY A 33 -0.66 -12.99 18.87
CA GLY A 33 -1.47 -12.95 17.65
C GLY A 33 -1.28 -14.17 16.75
N ARG A 34 -1.06 -13.95 15.45
CA ARG A 34 -0.88 -15.03 14.46
C ARG A 34 0.29 -15.95 14.78
N ALA A 35 1.47 -15.43 15.11
CA ALA A 35 2.64 -16.26 15.43
C ALA A 35 2.36 -17.22 16.59
N LEU A 36 1.74 -16.72 17.68
CA LEU A 36 1.40 -17.54 18.84
C LEU A 36 0.31 -18.56 18.51
N ALA A 37 -0.75 -18.14 17.81
CA ALA A 37 -1.84 -19.03 17.44
C ALA A 37 -1.39 -20.17 16.49
N VAL A 38 -0.54 -19.87 15.51
CA VAL A 38 0.07 -20.87 14.61
C VAL A 38 0.97 -21.83 15.39
N TYR A 39 1.80 -21.31 16.31
CA TYR A 39 2.64 -22.15 17.17
C TYR A 39 1.80 -23.13 17.99
N LEU A 40 0.79 -22.62 18.70
CA LEU A 40 -0.08 -23.42 19.57
C LEU A 40 -0.87 -24.46 18.78
N LEU A 41 -1.37 -24.09 17.60
CA LEU A 41 -2.02 -25.05 16.70
C LEU A 41 -1.04 -26.16 16.29
N GLY A 42 0.22 -25.84 16.02
CA GLY A 42 1.29 -26.80 15.71
C GLY A 42 1.60 -27.80 16.83
N THR A 43 1.54 -27.38 18.09
CA THR A 43 1.93 -28.21 19.24
C THR A 43 0.77 -28.94 19.93
N THR A 44 -0.48 -28.67 19.54
CA THR A 44 -1.66 -29.28 20.17
C THR A 44 -1.87 -30.71 19.66
N ALA A 45 -1.98 -31.69 20.58
CA ALA A 45 -2.11 -33.12 20.26
C ALA A 45 -3.34 -33.49 19.39
N ALA A 46 -4.35 -32.61 19.31
CA ALA A 46 -5.52 -32.73 18.44
C ALA A 46 -5.66 -31.51 17.51
N SER A 47 -4.55 -31.06 16.92
CA SER A 47 -4.47 -29.80 16.16
C SER A 47 -5.54 -29.65 15.06
N ASP A 48 -5.94 -30.74 14.40
CA ASP A 48 -7.00 -30.72 13.37
C ASP A 48 -8.40 -30.38 13.90
N ASN A 49 -8.61 -30.53 15.21
CA ASN A 49 -9.83 -30.17 15.94
C ASN A 49 -9.62 -28.94 16.83
N ALA A 50 -8.46 -28.30 16.81
CA ALA A 50 -8.20 -27.13 17.63
C ALA A 50 -8.65 -25.84 16.90
N PHE A 51 -9.23 -24.93 17.69
CA PHE A 51 -9.51 -23.55 17.29
C PHE A 51 -8.78 -22.63 18.27
N VAL A 52 -7.82 -21.86 17.77
CA VAL A 52 -6.94 -21.04 18.61
C VAL A 52 -7.27 -19.57 18.44
N ILE A 53 -7.41 -18.85 19.54
CA ILE A 53 -7.66 -17.40 19.59
C ILE A 53 -6.52 -16.76 20.37
N ALA A 54 -5.80 -15.82 19.77
CA ALA A 54 -4.70 -15.11 20.43
C ALA A 54 -4.79 -13.60 20.18
N PRO A 55 -4.90 -12.75 21.23
CA PRO A 55 -4.66 -11.32 21.11
C PRO A 55 -3.25 -11.05 20.61
N GLY A 56 -3.07 -9.96 19.87
CA GLY A 56 -1.73 -9.52 19.49
C GLY A 56 -0.92 -9.00 20.67
N ALA A 57 0.41 -9.00 20.54
CA ALA A 57 1.31 -8.59 21.61
C ALA A 57 1.10 -7.12 22.09
N LEU A 58 0.59 -6.24 21.23
CA LEU A 58 0.28 -4.84 21.55
C LEU A 58 -1.21 -4.60 21.87
N CYS A 59 -2.04 -5.64 21.86
CA CYS A 59 -3.46 -5.52 22.20
C CYS A 59 -3.62 -5.01 23.63
N GLY A 60 -4.43 -3.97 23.83
CA GLY A 60 -4.61 -3.34 25.15
C GLY A 60 -3.55 -2.32 25.55
N SER A 61 -2.44 -2.18 24.82
CA SER A 61 -1.36 -1.22 25.13
C SER A 61 -1.77 0.26 25.00
N GLY A 62 -2.84 0.54 24.25
CA GLY A 62 -3.23 1.91 23.89
C GLY A 62 -2.58 2.44 22.60
N ALA A 63 -1.72 1.65 21.95
CA ALA A 63 -1.16 2.02 20.64
C ALA A 63 -2.27 2.18 19.58
N PRO A 64 -2.16 3.19 18.67
CA PRO A 64 -3.13 3.40 17.60
C PRO A 64 -3.37 2.15 16.76
N ALA A 65 -4.64 1.75 16.64
CA ALA A 65 -5.07 0.58 15.86
C ALA A 65 -4.37 -0.75 16.22
N ALA A 66 -3.98 -0.93 17.48
CA ALA A 66 -3.31 -2.13 18.00
C ALA A 66 -4.23 -3.11 18.75
N ASN A 67 -5.56 -2.94 18.68
CA ASN A 67 -6.52 -3.78 19.42
C ASN A 67 -7.09 -4.95 18.58
N ARG A 68 -6.21 -5.67 17.88
CA ARG A 68 -6.57 -6.85 17.08
C ARG A 68 -5.93 -8.12 17.64
N GLY A 69 -6.38 -9.25 17.11
CA GLY A 69 -5.75 -10.55 17.33
C GLY A 69 -6.00 -11.47 16.15
N CYS A 70 -5.62 -12.73 16.30
CA CYS A 70 -5.74 -13.73 15.25
C CYS A 70 -6.50 -14.95 15.75
N MET A 71 -7.31 -15.54 14.87
CA MET A 71 -7.88 -16.86 15.03
C MET A 71 -7.27 -17.81 14.01
N VAL A 72 -6.83 -18.98 14.46
CA VAL A 72 -6.19 -19.96 13.60
C VAL A 72 -6.84 -21.33 13.78
N PHE A 73 -7.21 -21.95 12.66
CA PHE A 73 -7.97 -23.19 12.62
C PHE A 73 -7.74 -23.93 11.28
N THR A 74 -8.20 -25.18 11.19
CA THR A 74 -8.26 -25.88 9.90
C THR A 74 -9.58 -25.56 9.21
N SER A 75 -9.52 -24.93 8.04
CA SER A 75 -10.69 -24.48 7.28
C SER A 75 -11.55 -25.67 6.80
N PRO A 76 -12.86 -25.70 7.09
CA PRO A 76 -13.76 -26.69 6.53
C PRO A 76 -14.01 -26.52 5.03
N LEU A 77 -13.77 -25.32 4.48
CA LEU A 77 -13.96 -25.05 3.05
C LEU A 77 -12.79 -25.60 2.21
N THR A 78 -11.57 -25.26 2.63
CA THR A 78 -10.32 -25.51 1.90
C THR A 78 -9.56 -26.73 2.41
N GLY A 79 -9.79 -27.17 3.65
CA GLY A 79 -8.98 -28.22 4.29
C GLY A 79 -7.55 -27.80 4.61
N THR A 80 -7.22 -26.51 4.52
CA THR A 80 -5.90 -25.94 4.84
C THR A 80 -5.91 -25.24 6.20
N ILE A 81 -4.74 -24.85 6.70
CA ILE A 81 -4.69 -23.85 7.77
C ILE A 81 -5.28 -22.53 7.28
N SER A 82 -6.07 -21.88 8.14
CA SER A 82 -6.58 -20.54 7.93
C SER A 82 -6.25 -19.67 9.13
N SER A 83 -5.83 -18.44 8.85
CA SER A 83 -5.57 -17.41 9.86
C SER A 83 -6.42 -16.18 9.52
N VAL A 84 -7.20 -15.74 10.51
CA VAL A 84 -8.11 -14.60 10.38
C VAL A 84 -7.72 -13.55 11.41
N ASN A 85 -7.19 -12.43 10.92
CA ASN A 85 -6.89 -11.26 11.75
C ASN A 85 -8.08 -10.31 11.74
N GLU A 86 -8.54 -9.95 12.92
CA GLU A 86 -9.67 -9.04 13.04
C GLU A 86 -9.61 -8.25 14.35
N GLY A 87 -10.41 -7.20 14.42
CA GLY A 87 -10.50 -6.35 15.59
C GLY A 87 -11.78 -6.53 16.40
N GLY A 88 -12.14 -5.47 17.12
CA GLY A 88 -13.32 -5.46 17.99
C GLY A 88 -12.97 -5.73 19.47
N PRO A 89 -13.98 -5.76 20.35
CA PRO A 89 -13.77 -5.81 21.79
C PRO A 89 -13.23 -7.14 22.30
N LEU A 90 -13.43 -8.25 21.58
CA LEU A 90 -13.06 -9.60 22.05
C LEU A 90 -11.59 -9.73 22.46
N PHE A 91 -10.66 -9.38 21.57
CA PHE A 91 -9.23 -9.56 21.85
C PHE A 91 -8.75 -8.64 22.98
N LEU A 92 -9.29 -7.42 23.05
CA LEU A 92 -9.03 -6.50 24.15
C LEU A 92 -9.55 -7.05 25.47
N SER A 93 -10.80 -7.53 25.52
CA SER A 93 -11.37 -8.14 26.72
C SER A 93 -10.61 -9.41 27.13
N LEU A 94 -10.12 -10.20 26.17
CA LEU A 94 -9.33 -11.40 26.45
C LEU A 94 -7.95 -11.06 27.01
N GLN A 95 -7.29 -10.04 26.45
CA GLN A 95 -6.05 -9.53 26.99
C GLN A 95 -6.24 -8.99 28.41
N ARG A 96 -7.30 -8.20 28.65
CA ARG A 96 -7.63 -7.66 29.97
C ARG A 96 -8.13 -8.71 30.95
N ALA A 97 -8.65 -9.83 30.48
CA ALA A 97 -8.92 -11.01 31.31
C ALA A 97 -7.62 -11.76 31.68
N GLY A 98 -6.48 -11.35 31.14
CA GLY A 98 -5.17 -11.86 31.52
C GLY A 98 -4.77 -13.14 30.80
N PHE A 99 -5.26 -13.39 29.58
CA PHE A 99 -4.89 -14.54 28.74
C PHE A 99 -4.14 -14.10 27.47
N ALA A 100 -3.07 -14.81 27.13
CA ALA A 100 -2.37 -14.64 25.85
C ALA A 100 -2.99 -15.49 24.73
N ALA A 101 -3.67 -16.58 25.06
CA ALA A 101 -4.40 -17.37 24.08
C ALA A 101 -5.49 -18.23 24.72
N VAL A 102 -6.45 -18.63 23.89
CA VAL A 102 -7.47 -19.64 24.17
C VAL A 102 -7.36 -20.74 23.13
N VAL A 103 -7.28 -21.99 23.56
CA VAL A 103 -7.29 -23.17 22.68
C VAL A 103 -8.57 -23.95 22.96
N ILE A 104 -9.42 -24.09 21.94
CA ILE A 104 -10.69 -24.81 22.04
C ILE A 104 -10.58 -26.12 21.26
N LYS A 105 -10.75 -27.25 21.95
CA LYS A 105 -10.72 -28.61 21.38
C LYS A 105 -12.00 -29.38 21.74
N GLY A 106 -12.17 -30.56 21.13
CA GLY A 106 -13.35 -31.38 21.34
C GLY A 106 -14.62 -30.80 20.71
N GLU A 107 -15.75 -31.45 20.96
CA GLU A 107 -17.08 -31.07 20.51
C GLU A 107 -18.08 -31.30 21.64
N SER A 108 -19.00 -30.36 21.88
CA SER A 108 -20.03 -30.56 22.90
C SER A 108 -21.17 -31.44 22.37
N SER A 109 -21.80 -32.22 23.25
CA SER A 109 -23.00 -33.00 22.94
C SER A 109 -24.26 -32.15 22.81
N THR A 110 -24.23 -30.91 23.30
CA THR A 110 -25.36 -29.96 23.28
C THR A 110 -24.88 -28.56 22.91
N PRO A 111 -25.74 -27.67 22.39
CA PRO A 111 -25.39 -26.25 22.23
C PRO A 111 -24.91 -25.63 23.54
N VAL A 112 -23.77 -24.95 23.51
CA VAL A 112 -23.16 -24.27 24.67
C VAL A 112 -22.72 -22.84 24.35
N LEU A 113 -22.60 -22.04 25.40
CA LEU A 113 -21.94 -20.73 25.42
C LEU A 113 -20.65 -20.85 26.26
N LEU A 114 -19.59 -20.18 25.82
CA LEU A 114 -18.33 -20.10 26.56
C LEU A 114 -18.19 -18.69 27.16
N TYR A 115 -18.19 -18.60 28.48
CA TYR A 115 -17.87 -17.37 29.21
C TYR A 115 -16.41 -17.41 29.65
N ILE A 116 -15.67 -16.33 29.44
CA ILE A 116 -14.27 -16.18 29.85
C ILE A 116 -14.14 -14.90 30.67
N ASP A 117 -13.53 -15.03 31.85
CA ASP A 117 -13.14 -13.91 32.72
C ASP A 117 -11.78 -14.16 33.34
N ALA A 118 -11.30 -13.26 34.21
CA ALA A 118 -9.98 -13.38 34.82
C ALA A 118 -9.72 -14.68 35.59
N GLN A 119 -10.76 -15.41 36.01
CA GLN A 119 -10.67 -16.68 36.74
C GLN A 119 -10.50 -17.88 35.80
N GLY A 120 -10.96 -17.81 34.55
CA GLY A 120 -10.94 -18.94 33.63
C GLY A 120 -12.09 -18.93 32.63
N GLY A 121 -12.39 -20.11 32.09
CA GLY A 121 -13.52 -20.36 31.20
C GLY A 121 -14.64 -21.14 31.89
N ARG A 122 -15.89 -20.86 31.52
CA ARG A 122 -17.07 -21.61 31.98
C ARG A 122 -18.02 -21.89 30.81
N LEU A 123 -18.40 -23.14 30.66
CA LEU A 123 -19.41 -23.57 29.70
C LEU A 123 -20.82 -23.49 30.31
N VAL A 124 -21.77 -22.97 29.53
CA VAL A 124 -23.17 -22.80 29.93
C VAL A 124 -24.06 -23.38 28.84
N GLU A 125 -25.22 -23.92 29.21
CA GLU A 125 -26.21 -24.40 28.24
C GLU A 125 -26.65 -23.27 27.29
N GLY A 126 -26.60 -23.56 25.99
CA GLY A 126 -26.86 -22.61 24.91
C GLY A 126 -28.08 -22.96 24.04
N ARG A 127 -28.89 -23.98 24.41
CA ARG A 127 -30.01 -24.46 23.58
C ARG A 127 -31.00 -23.37 23.19
N SER A 128 -31.30 -22.44 24.11
CA SER A 128 -32.21 -21.32 23.87
C SER A 128 -31.67 -20.27 22.90
N TRP A 129 -30.39 -20.35 22.53
CA TRP A 129 -29.73 -19.48 21.56
C TRP A 129 -29.53 -20.14 20.20
N TRP A 130 -29.60 -21.47 20.13
CA TRP A 130 -29.48 -22.21 18.87
C TRP A 130 -30.66 -21.85 17.95
N GLY A 131 -30.38 -21.59 16.68
CA GLY A 131 -31.34 -21.14 15.66
C GLY A 131 -31.54 -19.62 15.59
N LYS A 132 -30.97 -18.85 16.53
CA LYS A 132 -31.13 -17.38 16.56
C LYS A 132 -30.11 -16.66 15.67
N ASP A 133 -30.52 -15.52 15.15
CA ASP A 133 -29.68 -14.59 14.38
C ASP A 133 -28.38 -14.23 15.14
N ALA A 134 -27.26 -14.18 14.42
CA ALA A 134 -25.93 -13.95 15.00
C ALA A 134 -25.85 -12.57 15.66
N ASP A 135 -26.15 -11.50 14.92
CA ASP A 135 -26.11 -10.12 15.43
C ASP A 135 -27.04 -9.90 16.63
N ALA A 136 -28.28 -10.39 16.56
CA ALA A 136 -29.23 -10.27 17.68
C ALA A 136 -28.74 -11.03 18.92
N THR A 137 -28.14 -12.22 18.73
CA THR A 137 -27.53 -13.00 19.80
C THR A 137 -26.34 -12.26 20.41
N ALA A 138 -25.46 -11.70 19.58
CA ALA A 138 -24.28 -10.96 20.04
C ALA A 138 -24.68 -9.72 20.83
N HIS A 139 -25.69 -8.98 20.36
CA HIS A 139 -26.22 -7.82 21.06
C HIS A 139 -26.87 -8.19 22.41
N ALA A 140 -27.64 -9.28 22.46
CA ALA A 140 -28.33 -9.70 23.68
C ALA A 140 -27.39 -10.30 24.74
N LEU A 141 -26.29 -10.94 24.32
CA LEU A 141 -25.26 -11.47 25.21
C LEU A 141 -24.23 -10.41 25.63
N GLY A 142 -24.08 -9.36 24.82
CA GLY A 142 -23.15 -8.27 25.04
C GLY A 142 -23.49 -7.43 26.26
N ARG A 143 -22.44 -7.01 26.96
CA ARG A 143 -22.45 -6.03 28.05
C ARG A 143 -21.35 -5.01 27.82
N GLU A 144 -21.45 -3.86 28.47
CA GLU A 144 -20.38 -2.87 28.45
C GLU A 144 -19.05 -3.49 28.90
N GLY A 145 -17.97 -3.26 28.14
CA GLY A 145 -16.64 -3.83 28.42
C GLY A 145 -16.46 -5.31 28.06
N SER A 146 -17.49 -5.99 27.57
CA SER A 146 -17.37 -7.37 27.09
C SER A 146 -17.12 -7.45 25.58
N GLY A 147 -16.43 -8.49 25.16
CA GLY A 147 -16.33 -8.89 23.77
C GLY A 147 -17.12 -10.15 23.51
N VAL A 148 -17.91 -10.16 22.43
CA VAL A 148 -18.78 -11.28 22.08
C VAL A 148 -18.48 -11.73 20.66
N LEU A 149 -18.47 -13.04 20.44
CA LEU A 149 -18.53 -13.66 19.13
C LEU A 149 -19.65 -14.68 19.09
N THR A 150 -20.34 -14.74 17.96
CA THR A 150 -21.47 -15.64 17.76
C THR A 150 -21.42 -16.27 16.37
N ILE A 151 -22.02 -17.45 16.26
CA ILE A 151 -22.41 -18.02 14.96
C ILE A 151 -23.89 -17.74 14.70
N GLY A 152 -24.27 -17.60 13.43
CA GLY A 152 -25.66 -17.62 12.99
C GLY A 152 -26.12 -19.02 12.58
N PRO A 153 -27.37 -19.15 12.10
CA PRO A 153 -27.91 -20.41 11.57
C PRO A 153 -27.01 -21.09 10.53
N ALA A 154 -26.31 -20.33 9.68
CA ALA A 154 -25.39 -20.90 8.69
C ALA A 154 -24.25 -21.70 9.35
N GLY A 155 -23.69 -21.20 10.45
CA GLY A 155 -22.65 -21.91 11.20
C GLY A 155 -23.21 -23.16 11.89
N GLU A 156 -24.38 -23.03 12.50
CA GLU A 156 -25.09 -24.13 13.18
C GLU A 156 -25.40 -25.31 12.24
N ASN A 157 -25.77 -25.01 11.00
CA ASN A 157 -26.04 -25.99 9.94
C ASN A 157 -24.80 -26.35 9.11
N GLY A 158 -23.61 -25.89 9.51
CA GLY A 158 -22.35 -26.29 8.90
C GLY A 158 -22.13 -25.81 7.46
N VAL A 159 -22.69 -24.68 7.04
CA VAL A 159 -22.36 -24.02 5.76
C VAL A 159 -20.86 -23.73 5.73
N ARG A 160 -20.12 -24.24 4.73
CA ARG A 160 -18.64 -24.27 4.78
C ARG A 160 -17.98 -22.89 4.80
N PHE A 161 -18.69 -21.86 4.36
CA PHE A 161 -18.28 -20.45 4.37
C PHE A 161 -19.06 -19.62 5.41
N ALA A 162 -19.51 -20.25 6.50
CA ALA A 162 -20.11 -19.55 7.62
C ALA A 162 -19.05 -18.76 8.43
N GLY A 163 -19.37 -17.51 8.76
CA GLY A 163 -18.51 -16.59 9.51
C GLY A 163 -18.84 -16.49 11.00
N LEU A 164 -18.00 -15.77 11.75
CA LEU A 164 -18.28 -15.35 13.14
C LEU A 164 -18.64 -13.86 13.19
N HIS A 165 -19.59 -13.50 14.06
CA HIS A 165 -20.13 -12.14 14.16
C HIS A 165 -20.03 -11.60 15.58
N ALA A 166 -19.59 -10.35 15.71
CA ALA A 166 -19.48 -9.65 16.99
C ALA A 166 -20.65 -8.70 17.31
N GLY A 167 -21.68 -8.63 16.46
CA GLY A 167 -22.90 -7.84 16.70
C GLY A 167 -22.76 -6.33 16.49
N ASP A 168 -21.60 -5.87 16.03
CA ASP A 168 -21.30 -4.47 15.74
C ASP A 168 -20.98 -4.21 14.26
N GLY A 169 -21.12 -5.21 13.39
CA GLY A 169 -20.68 -5.20 11.99
C GLY A 169 -19.27 -5.74 11.77
N ASN A 170 -18.61 -6.30 12.79
CA ASN A 170 -17.41 -7.11 12.60
C ASN A 170 -17.76 -8.56 12.25
N LEU A 171 -17.19 -9.02 11.13
CA LEU A 171 -17.37 -10.35 10.57
C LEU A 171 -16.01 -11.01 10.34
N PHE A 172 -15.87 -12.23 10.83
CA PHE A 172 -14.73 -13.10 10.58
C PHE A 172 -15.21 -14.14 9.56
N GLY A 173 -15.20 -13.78 8.27
CA GLY A 173 -15.94 -14.52 7.25
C GLY A 173 -15.16 -15.68 6.62
N ARG A 174 -13.95 -15.40 6.12
CA ARG A 174 -13.29 -16.29 5.17
C ARG A 174 -12.75 -17.57 5.80
N GLY A 175 -12.85 -18.66 5.04
CA GLY A 175 -12.37 -19.98 5.45
C GLY A 175 -13.30 -20.75 6.40
N GLY A 176 -14.47 -20.22 6.76
CA GLY A 176 -15.50 -20.97 7.47
C GLY A 176 -15.34 -21.14 8.98
N PRO A 177 -14.88 -20.15 9.76
CA PRO A 177 -14.72 -20.30 11.21
C PRO A 177 -16.06 -20.56 11.92
N GLY A 178 -17.17 -20.05 11.40
CA GLY A 178 -18.52 -20.28 11.94
C GLY A 178 -18.95 -21.75 11.84
N ALA A 179 -18.60 -22.44 10.76
CA ALA A 179 -18.84 -23.88 10.63
C ALA A 179 -18.00 -24.70 11.61
N VAL A 180 -16.77 -24.26 11.92
CA VAL A 180 -15.93 -24.90 12.93
C VAL A 180 -16.59 -24.81 14.31
N LEU A 181 -17.06 -23.63 14.72
CA LEU A 181 -17.73 -23.47 16.02
C LEU A 181 -19.11 -24.15 16.05
N GLY A 182 -19.84 -24.16 14.93
CA GLY A 182 -21.11 -24.86 14.79
C GLY A 182 -20.97 -26.37 14.98
N ARG A 183 -19.97 -27.00 14.34
CA ARG A 183 -19.63 -28.41 14.55
C ARG A 183 -19.32 -28.73 16.01
N LYS A 184 -18.67 -27.80 16.70
CA LYS A 184 -18.37 -27.88 18.14
C LYS A 184 -19.58 -27.66 19.05
N ARG A 185 -20.74 -27.29 18.47
CA ARG A 185 -21.94 -26.82 19.16
C ARG A 185 -21.69 -25.61 20.07
N LEU A 186 -20.72 -24.77 19.71
CA LEU A 186 -20.38 -23.56 20.46
C LEU A 186 -21.07 -22.35 19.81
N LYS A 187 -22.18 -21.90 20.41
CA LYS A 187 -23.01 -20.81 19.87
C LYS A 187 -22.35 -19.45 20.01
N ALA A 188 -21.69 -19.20 21.14
CA ALA A 188 -21.06 -17.92 21.42
C ALA A 188 -19.85 -18.04 22.35
N ILE A 189 -18.93 -17.09 22.21
CA ILE A 189 -17.82 -16.82 23.13
C ILE A 189 -18.01 -15.42 23.68
N ILE A 190 -18.08 -15.29 25.00
CA ILE A 190 -18.28 -14.05 25.73
C ILE A 190 -17.08 -13.85 26.64
N VAL A 191 -16.39 -12.73 26.49
CA VAL A 191 -15.18 -12.43 27.24
C VAL A 191 -15.36 -11.12 28.00
N THR A 192 -15.07 -11.13 29.30
CA THR A 192 -15.07 -9.94 30.13
C THR A 192 -13.71 -9.81 30.80
N GLY A 193 -13.11 -8.63 30.69
CA GLY A 193 -11.83 -8.34 31.32
C GLY A 193 -11.63 -6.84 31.47
N ASP A 194 -11.11 -6.46 32.64
CA ASP A 194 -10.84 -5.08 33.05
C ASP A 194 -9.42 -4.90 33.60
N GLY A 195 -8.59 -5.94 33.53
CA GLY A 195 -7.20 -5.91 33.98
C GLY A 195 -6.37 -4.83 33.27
N PRO A 196 -5.39 -4.25 33.97
CA PRO A 196 -4.52 -3.23 33.39
C PRO A 196 -3.60 -3.83 32.31
N PHE A 197 -3.10 -2.96 31.44
CA PHE A 197 -1.97 -3.25 30.55
C PHE A 197 -0.80 -2.37 31.00
N GLU A 198 0.35 -2.99 31.30
CA GLU A 198 1.56 -2.25 31.68
C GLU A 198 2.49 -2.02 30.49
N VAL A 199 2.85 -0.75 30.28
CA VAL A 199 3.86 -0.32 29.31
C VAL A 199 5.21 -0.18 30.02
N ALA A 200 6.25 -0.87 29.53
CA ALA A 200 7.57 -0.89 30.17
C ALA A 200 8.28 0.48 30.12
N GLU A 201 8.21 1.18 28.99
CA GLU A 201 8.84 2.51 28.81
C GLU A 201 7.80 3.57 28.39
N PRO A 202 7.04 4.15 29.34
CA PRO A 202 5.89 5.02 29.01
C PRO A 202 6.23 6.25 28.16
N GLN A 203 7.39 6.87 28.38
CA GLN A 203 7.82 8.05 27.63
C GLN A 203 8.15 7.70 26.18
N ALA A 204 8.98 6.67 25.95
CA ALA A 204 9.31 6.19 24.61
C ALA A 204 8.07 5.71 23.86
N PHE A 205 7.14 5.03 24.55
CA PHE A 205 5.90 4.54 23.96
C PHE A 205 4.97 5.68 23.55
N THR A 206 4.88 6.74 24.37
CA THR A 206 4.11 7.95 24.04
C THR A 206 4.65 8.62 22.77
N THR A 207 5.97 8.75 22.66
CA THR A 207 6.63 9.29 21.45
C THR A 207 6.33 8.43 20.23
N ALA A 208 6.54 7.11 20.31
CA ALA A 208 6.25 6.19 19.21
C ALA A 208 4.78 6.22 18.77
N CYS A 209 3.84 6.34 19.72
CA CYS A 209 2.42 6.51 19.42
C CYS A 209 2.14 7.84 18.70
N ALA A 210 2.77 8.94 19.14
CA ALA A 210 2.61 10.25 18.51
C ALA A 210 3.15 10.26 17.07
N ASP A 211 4.30 9.62 16.84
CA ASP A 211 4.90 9.46 15.52
C ASP A 211 4.00 8.67 14.58
N LEU A 212 3.47 7.53 15.05
CA LEU A 212 2.50 6.74 14.28
C LEU A 212 1.24 7.57 13.97
N GLN A 213 0.67 8.28 14.94
CA GLN A 213 -0.50 9.14 14.71
C GLN A 213 -0.24 10.21 13.66
N ARG A 214 0.96 10.80 13.63
CA ARG A 214 1.35 11.78 12.60
C ARG A 214 1.36 11.16 11.21
N LEU A 215 1.91 9.96 11.05
CA LEU A 215 1.90 9.22 9.77
C LEU A 215 0.48 8.88 9.31
N LEU A 216 -0.39 8.46 10.23
CA LEU A 216 -1.79 8.15 9.90
C LEU A 216 -2.55 9.38 9.40
N ARG A 217 -2.38 10.53 10.06
CA ARG A 217 -2.99 11.80 9.64
C ARG A 217 -2.45 12.28 8.30
N ALA A 218 -1.18 12.00 8.00
CA ALA A 218 -0.55 12.36 6.75
C ALA A 218 -0.96 11.47 5.57
N SER A 219 -1.61 10.32 5.79
CA SER A 219 -2.02 9.40 4.73
C SER A 219 -3.36 9.83 4.10
N PRO A 220 -3.40 10.19 2.81
CA PRO A 220 -4.64 10.57 2.12
C PRO A 220 -5.69 9.45 2.12
N LEU A 221 -5.26 8.19 2.02
CA LEU A 221 -6.17 7.05 2.05
C LEU A 221 -6.81 6.86 3.42
N LEU A 222 -6.07 7.08 4.50
CA LEU A 222 -6.60 6.86 5.85
C LEU A 222 -7.40 8.06 6.33
N ALA A 223 -6.79 9.24 6.37
CA ALA A 223 -7.33 10.43 7.01
C ALA A 223 -7.73 11.54 6.01
N GLY A 224 -7.48 11.35 4.72
CA GLY A 224 -7.80 12.36 3.70
C GLY A 224 -9.30 12.54 3.46
N PRO A 225 -9.68 13.61 2.72
CA PRO A 225 -11.08 14.02 2.54
C PRO A 225 -11.92 12.99 1.75
N VAL A 226 -11.27 12.15 0.96
CA VAL A 226 -11.88 11.04 0.21
C VAL A 226 -11.40 9.65 0.67
N GLY A 227 -10.81 9.58 1.86
CA GLY A 227 -10.25 8.35 2.44
C GLY A 227 -11.21 7.57 3.34
N PHE A 228 -10.64 6.72 4.20
CA PHE A 228 -11.36 5.78 5.06
C PHE A 228 -12.09 6.45 6.23
N VAL A 229 -11.54 7.52 6.80
CA VAL A 229 -12.22 8.26 7.87
C VAL A 229 -13.60 8.79 7.41
N PRO A 230 -13.72 9.48 6.26
CA PRO A 230 -15.03 9.94 5.77
C PRO A 230 -15.88 8.83 5.14
N PHE A 231 -15.31 8.00 4.27
CA PHE A 231 -16.10 7.08 3.41
C PHE A 231 -15.97 5.60 3.77
N GLY A 232 -15.11 5.25 4.73
CA GLY A 232 -14.74 3.87 4.98
C GLY A 232 -14.04 3.23 3.80
N GLU A 233 -14.02 1.91 3.76
CA GLU A 233 -13.34 1.15 2.69
C GLU A 233 -14.01 1.33 1.31
N ALA A 234 -15.27 1.79 1.27
CA ALA A 234 -15.94 2.15 0.02
C ALA A 234 -15.16 3.19 -0.81
N ALA A 235 -14.23 3.92 -0.19
CA ALA A 235 -13.28 4.79 -0.86
C ALA A 235 -12.43 4.09 -1.94
N LEU A 236 -12.30 2.77 -1.92
CA LEU A 236 -11.54 2.03 -2.93
C LEU A 236 -12.35 1.63 -4.17
N ILE A 237 -13.69 1.76 -4.15
CA ILE A 237 -14.55 1.28 -5.26
C ILE A 237 -14.24 1.99 -6.57
N ASP A 238 -14.19 3.33 -6.59
CA ASP A 238 -13.94 4.07 -7.82
C ASP A 238 -12.55 3.80 -8.39
N LEU A 239 -11.56 3.68 -7.50
CA LEU A 239 -10.19 3.39 -7.90
C LEU A 239 -10.08 1.98 -8.51
N ALA A 240 -10.69 0.98 -7.86
CA ALA A 240 -10.74 -0.38 -8.40
C ALA A 240 -11.50 -0.44 -9.73
N ALA A 241 -12.63 0.28 -9.84
CA ALA A 241 -13.39 0.39 -11.08
C ALA A 241 -12.53 1.01 -12.19
N ARG A 242 -11.97 2.20 -11.98
CA ARG A 242 -11.14 2.93 -12.96
C ARG A 242 -9.96 2.12 -13.46
N ARG A 243 -9.42 1.22 -12.64
CA ARG A 243 -8.28 0.35 -12.99
C ARG A 243 -8.70 -1.00 -13.60
N GLY A 244 -10.00 -1.21 -13.84
CA GLY A 244 -10.51 -2.46 -14.41
C GLY A 244 -10.35 -3.66 -13.48
N LEU A 245 -10.37 -3.42 -12.16
CA LEU A 245 -10.11 -4.43 -11.13
C LEU A 245 -11.40 -5.02 -10.53
N LEU A 246 -12.57 -4.48 -10.87
CA LEU A 246 -13.85 -5.01 -10.39
C LEU A 246 -14.35 -6.11 -11.35
N PRO A 247 -14.24 -7.40 -10.98
CA PRO A 247 -14.72 -8.48 -11.83
C PRO A 247 -16.24 -8.42 -11.93
N THR A 248 -16.79 -8.70 -13.10
CA THR A 248 -18.23 -8.66 -13.38
C THR A 248 -18.69 -9.99 -13.96
N GLN A 249 -19.90 -10.43 -13.57
CA GLN A 249 -20.50 -11.71 -14.00
C GLN A 249 -19.52 -12.88 -13.85
N ASN A 250 -19.10 -13.16 -12.62
CA ASN A 250 -18.17 -14.26 -12.31
C ASN A 250 -16.84 -14.18 -13.08
N PHE A 251 -16.21 -13.00 -13.13
CA PHE A 251 -14.91 -12.76 -13.81
C PHE A 251 -14.94 -12.96 -15.35
N SER A 252 -16.11 -13.06 -15.98
CA SER A 252 -16.22 -13.13 -17.45
C SER A 252 -16.07 -11.74 -18.11
N ALA A 253 -16.40 -10.68 -17.37
CA ALA A 253 -16.23 -9.28 -17.73
C ALA A 253 -15.48 -8.51 -16.62
N THR A 254 -15.09 -7.28 -16.90
CA THR A 254 -14.61 -6.31 -15.92
C THR A 254 -15.21 -4.93 -16.20
N PHE A 255 -15.09 -4.03 -15.23
CA PHE A 255 -15.51 -2.63 -15.33
C PHE A 255 -17.03 -2.47 -15.43
N PRO A 256 -17.78 -2.61 -14.32
CA PRO A 256 -19.20 -2.29 -14.35
C PRO A 256 -19.34 -0.79 -14.60
N THR A 257 -19.94 -0.39 -15.71
CA THR A 257 -20.24 1.02 -16.02
C THR A 257 -21.11 1.67 -14.93
N GLU A 258 -21.80 0.84 -14.18
CA GLU A 258 -22.71 1.10 -13.08
C GLU A 258 -22.01 1.16 -11.71
N ALA A 259 -20.66 1.12 -11.64
CA ALA A 259 -19.94 1.20 -10.36
C ALA A 259 -20.35 2.42 -9.49
N THR A 260 -20.73 3.51 -10.16
CA THR A 260 -21.24 4.74 -9.51
C THR A 260 -22.55 4.52 -8.75
N ALA A 261 -23.31 3.46 -9.03
CA ALA A 261 -24.54 3.12 -8.32
C ALA A 261 -24.29 2.62 -6.89
N PHE A 262 -23.07 2.17 -6.57
CA PHE A 262 -22.72 1.59 -5.27
C PHE A 262 -21.38 2.07 -4.70
N ASN A 263 -20.82 3.17 -5.23
CA ASN A 263 -19.58 3.74 -4.71
C ASN A 263 -19.76 4.56 -3.41
N ALA A 264 -18.68 5.18 -2.94
CA ALA A 264 -18.68 6.02 -1.74
C ALA A 264 -19.66 7.22 -1.82
N ALA A 265 -19.81 7.82 -3.01
CA ALA A 265 -20.74 8.92 -3.22
C ALA A 265 -22.20 8.44 -3.15
N ALA A 266 -22.52 7.28 -3.74
CA ALA A 266 -23.84 6.66 -3.64
C ALA A 266 -24.23 6.33 -2.20
N LEU A 267 -23.31 5.79 -1.40
CA LEU A 267 -23.52 5.55 0.04
C LEU A 267 -23.83 6.85 0.79
N THR A 268 -23.15 7.93 0.44
CA THR A 268 -23.35 9.25 1.06
C THR A 268 -24.69 9.85 0.66
N ALA A 269 -25.07 9.73 -0.62
CA ALA A 269 -26.36 10.17 -1.13
C ALA A 269 -27.54 9.39 -0.51
N ALA A 270 -27.34 8.10 -0.20
CA ALA A 270 -28.34 7.25 0.46
C ALA A 270 -28.62 7.66 1.92
N GLY A 271 -27.74 8.46 2.55
CA GLY A 271 -27.99 9.06 3.85
C GLY A 271 -26.74 9.24 4.70
N PRO A 272 -26.85 10.00 5.82
CA PRO A 272 -25.73 10.24 6.71
C PRO A 272 -25.28 8.93 7.37
N SER A 273 -23.96 8.76 7.45
CA SER A 273 -23.31 7.67 8.17
C SER A 273 -22.31 8.22 9.18
N ARG A 274 -21.94 7.40 10.16
CA ARG A 274 -20.84 7.69 11.10
C ARG A 274 -19.80 6.58 11.09
N GLY A 275 -18.55 6.97 11.32
CA GLY A 275 -17.44 6.05 11.47
C GLY A 275 -17.56 5.26 12.77
N PHE A 276 -17.17 3.99 12.72
CA PHE A 276 -16.98 3.14 13.88
C PHE A 276 -15.89 2.10 13.56
N GLY A 277 -15.51 1.29 14.54
CA GLY A 277 -14.64 0.15 14.28
C GLY A 277 -14.08 -0.43 15.57
N CYS A 278 -12.82 -0.88 15.48
CA CYS A 278 -12.08 -1.42 16.61
C CYS A 278 -11.98 -0.40 17.76
N ALA A 279 -11.99 -0.88 19.00
CA ALA A 279 -11.93 -0.04 20.19
C ALA A 279 -10.74 0.93 20.14
N GLY A 280 -11.01 2.24 20.30
CA GLY A 280 -9.97 3.29 20.34
C GLY A 280 -9.23 3.53 19.02
N CYS A 281 -9.67 2.96 17.90
CA CYS A 281 -8.98 3.13 16.62
C CYS A 281 -9.24 4.52 16.01
N PRO A 282 -8.19 5.29 15.66
CA PRO A 282 -8.36 6.64 15.08
C PRO A 282 -8.84 6.62 13.62
N ILE A 283 -8.78 5.47 12.93
CA ILE A 283 -9.20 5.35 11.53
C ILE A 283 -10.72 5.16 11.43
N ALA A 284 -11.32 4.39 12.36
CA ALA A 284 -12.75 4.08 12.37
C ALA A 284 -13.34 3.75 10.98
N CYS A 285 -12.67 2.84 10.25
CA CYS A 285 -12.90 2.59 8.82
C CYS A 285 -14.27 2.00 8.46
N LYS A 286 -15.05 1.50 9.44
CA LYS A 286 -16.38 0.97 9.18
C LYS A 286 -17.41 2.07 9.26
N ARG A 287 -18.47 1.96 8.46
CA ARG A 287 -19.54 2.96 8.39
C ARG A 287 -20.85 2.34 8.86
N ARG A 288 -21.59 3.06 9.69
CA ARG A 288 -22.96 2.68 10.06
C ARG A 288 -23.92 3.83 9.80
N ASP A 289 -25.15 3.48 9.45
CA ASP A 289 -26.20 4.47 9.24
C ASP A 289 -26.80 4.97 10.57
N LYS A 290 -27.82 5.82 10.46
CA LYS A 290 -28.55 6.39 11.60
C LYS A 290 -29.29 5.35 12.45
N THR A 291 -29.63 4.18 11.90
CA THR A 291 -30.30 3.11 12.68
C THR A 291 -29.27 2.24 13.40
N GLY A 292 -27.98 2.47 13.17
CA GLY A 292 -26.89 1.69 13.74
C GLY A 292 -26.53 0.45 12.91
N ALA A 293 -27.16 0.25 11.75
CA ALA A 293 -26.84 -0.87 10.87
C ALA A 293 -25.50 -0.62 10.18
N ALA A 294 -24.66 -1.66 10.14
CA ALA A 294 -23.40 -1.60 9.42
C ALA A 294 -23.66 -1.48 7.91
N LEU A 295 -22.98 -0.53 7.28
CA LEU A 295 -22.96 -0.36 5.83
C LEU A 295 -21.93 -1.33 5.22
N PRO A 296 -22.14 -1.77 3.97
CA PRO A 296 -21.23 -2.68 3.29
C PRO A 296 -19.85 -2.04 3.12
N ASP A 297 -18.81 -2.86 3.31
CA ASP A 297 -17.41 -2.48 3.08
C ASP A 297 -17.01 -2.66 1.61
N PHE A 298 -15.73 -2.41 1.28
CA PHE A 298 -15.22 -2.54 -0.08
C PHE A 298 -15.51 -3.93 -0.69
N PHE A 299 -15.19 -4.99 0.05
CA PHE A 299 -15.35 -6.35 -0.45
C PHE A 299 -16.82 -6.70 -0.65
N THR A 300 -17.70 -6.29 0.24
CA THR A 300 -19.15 -6.52 0.13
C THR A 300 -19.75 -5.78 -1.07
N LEU A 301 -19.36 -4.50 -1.26
CA LEU A 301 -19.78 -3.69 -2.40
C LEU A 301 -19.30 -4.29 -3.72
N ALA A 302 -18.02 -4.66 -3.81
CA ALA A 302 -17.45 -5.27 -5.01
C ALA A 302 -18.03 -6.68 -5.29
N ALA A 303 -18.29 -7.47 -4.25
CA ALA A 303 -18.83 -8.83 -4.36
C ALA A 303 -20.26 -8.84 -4.92
N PHE A 304 -21.16 -8.01 -4.38
CA PHE A 304 -22.54 -7.99 -4.85
C PHE A 304 -22.74 -7.02 -6.01
N GLY A 305 -22.17 -5.81 -5.95
CA GLY A 305 -22.31 -4.79 -6.98
C GLY A 305 -21.70 -5.20 -8.31
N ALA A 306 -20.43 -5.63 -8.30
CA ALA A 306 -19.69 -5.99 -9.51
C ALA A 306 -19.74 -7.49 -9.81
N LEU A 307 -19.21 -8.34 -8.93
CA LEU A 307 -19.00 -9.77 -9.22
C LEU A 307 -20.31 -10.50 -9.53
N LEU A 308 -21.36 -10.25 -8.73
CA LEU A 308 -22.70 -10.77 -8.96
C LEU A 308 -23.50 -9.97 -9.99
N HIS A 309 -23.01 -8.79 -10.39
CA HIS A 309 -23.68 -7.83 -11.28
C HIS A 309 -25.05 -7.40 -10.72
N LEU A 310 -25.04 -6.82 -9.51
CA LEU A 310 -26.22 -6.27 -8.84
C LEU A 310 -26.03 -4.77 -8.50
N PRO A 311 -26.16 -3.85 -9.47
CA PRO A 311 -25.91 -2.42 -9.28
C PRO A 311 -27.06 -1.70 -8.54
N ASP A 312 -27.52 -2.27 -7.43
CA ASP A 312 -28.56 -1.74 -6.55
C ASP A 312 -28.04 -1.67 -5.11
N LEU A 313 -27.73 -0.45 -4.66
CA LEU A 313 -27.20 -0.22 -3.31
C LEU A 313 -28.17 -0.63 -2.19
N ALA A 314 -29.49 -0.53 -2.40
CA ALA A 314 -30.47 -0.94 -1.40
C ALA A 314 -30.53 -2.48 -1.28
N ALA A 315 -30.43 -3.18 -2.41
CA ALA A 315 -30.31 -4.63 -2.43
C ALA A 315 -29.01 -5.09 -1.76
N ILE A 316 -27.86 -4.46 -2.10
CA ILE A 316 -26.56 -4.77 -1.47
C ILE A 316 -26.62 -4.57 0.04
N ARG A 317 -27.25 -3.49 0.54
CA ARG A 317 -27.44 -3.26 1.99
C ARG A 317 -28.32 -4.34 2.64
N THR A 318 -29.36 -4.78 1.94
CA THR A 318 -30.25 -5.87 2.41
C THR A 318 -29.48 -7.17 2.55
N VAL A 319 -28.70 -7.54 1.53
CA VAL A 319 -27.86 -8.75 1.54
C VAL A 319 -26.78 -8.66 2.61
N ASN A 320 -26.11 -7.52 2.76
CA ASN A 320 -25.13 -7.32 3.84
C ASN A 320 -25.77 -7.57 5.23
N SER A 321 -26.97 -7.03 5.47
CA SER A 321 -27.70 -7.29 6.71
C SER A 321 -28.06 -8.76 6.86
N ALA A 322 -28.47 -9.44 5.78
CA ALA A 322 -28.79 -10.86 5.79
C ALA A 322 -27.57 -11.72 6.12
N CYS A 323 -26.40 -11.44 5.54
CA CYS A 323 -25.14 -12.10 5.88
C CYS A 323 -24.84 -11.98 7.38
N ASN A 324 -25.01 -10.78 7.95
CA ASN A 324 -24.79 -10.53 9.37
C ASN A 324 -25.78 -11.28 10.29
N ARG A 325 -27.05 -11.37 9.91
CA ARG A 325 -28.05 -12.15 10.67
C ARG A 325 -27.79 -13.65 10.59
N LEU A 326 -27.55 -14.16 9.38
CA LEU A 326 -27.50 -15.59 9.09
C LEU A 326 -26.15 -16.22 9.43
N GLY A 327 -25.08 -15.45 9.51
CA GLY A 327 -23.75 -15.99 9.78
C GLY A 327 -22.92 -16.31 8.53
N LEU A 328 -23.07 -15.55 7.43
CA LEU A 328 -22.49 -15.88 6.12
C LEU A 328 -21.34 -14.94 5.73
N ASP A 329 -20.30 -15.49 5.11
CA ASP A 329 -19.26 -14.70 4.45
C ASP A 329 -19.80 -14.08 3.14
N PRO A 330 -19.88 -12.74 3.01
CA PRO A 330 -20.40 -12.10 1.80
C PRO A 330 -19.56 -12.37 0.55
N VAL A 331 -18.25 -12.56 0.68
CA VAL A 331 -17.35 -12.77 -0.46
C VAL A 331 -17.57 -14.16 -1.05
N SER A 332 -17.43 -15.21 -0.23
CA SER A 332 -17.70 -16.59 -0.66
C SER A 332 -19.14 -16.77 -1.14
N LEU A 333 -20.10 -16.18 -0.46
CA LEU A 333 -21.49 -16.21 -0.88
C LEU A 333 -21.68 -15.62 -2.29
N ALA A 334 -21.13 -14.44 -2.57
CA ALA A 334 -21.25 -13.84 -3.89
C ALA A 334 -20.59 -14.71 -4.98
N GLY A 335 -19.43 -15.31 -4.71
CA GLY A 335 -18.79 -16.26 -5.64
C GLY A 335 -19.65 -17.50 -5.92
N VAL A 336 -20.30 -18.06 -4.91
CA VAL A 336 -21.26 -19.17 -5.04
C VAL A 336 -22.47 -18.76 -5.90
N LEU A 337 -23.05 -17.59 -5.63
CA LEU A 337 -24.21 -17.07 -6.35
C LEU A 337 -23.88 -16.68 -7.80
N ALA A 338 -22.67 -16.17 -8.05
CA ALA A 338 -22.19 -15.84 -9.38
C ALA A 338 -21.99 -17.13 -10.22
N ALA A 339 -21.35 -18.16 -9.65
CA ALA A 339 -21.23 -19.46 -10.27
C ALA A 339 -22.59 -20.11 -10.57
N ARG A 340 -23.54 -20.02 -9.63
CA ARG A 340 -24.93 -20.45 -9.81
C ARG A 340 -25.60 -19.74 -10.98
N SER A 341 -25.51 -18.42 -11.04
CA SER A 341 -26.15 -17.62 -12.08
C SER A 341 -25.60 -17.97 -13.46
N GLU A 342 -24.29 -18.23 -13.55
CA GLU A 342 -23.63 -18.66 -14.78
C GLU A 342 -24.03 -20.09 -15.20
N ILE A 343 -24.02 -21.05 -14.26
CA ILE A 343 -24.44 -22.45 -14.54
C ILE A 343 -25.90 -22.52 -14.99
N ARG A 344 -26.77 -21.71 -14.36
CA ARG A 344 -28.21 -21.65 -14.71
C ARG A 344 -28.52 -20.76 -15.91
N GLN A 345 -27.55 -19.96 -16.37
CA GLN A 345 -27.76 -18.95 -17.41
C GLN A 345 -28.92 -18.00 -17.07
N SER A 346 -29.09 -17.69 -15.78
CA SER A 346 -30.19 -16.85 -15.29
C SER A 346 -29.64 -15.90 -14.21
N PRO A 347 -29.73 -14.57 -14.42
CA PRO A 347 -29.32 -13.61 -13.41
C PRO A 347 -30.25 -13.67 -12.20
N LEU A 348 -29.68 -13.49 -11.01
CA LEU A 348 -30.45 -13.42 -9.76
C LEU A 348 -31.26 -12.14 -9.70
N GLN A 349 -32.54 -12.27 -9.37
CA GLN A 349 -33.41 -11.12 -9.11
C GLN A 349 -33.36 -10.74 -7.63
N VAL A 350 -33.56 -9.44 -7.33
CA VAL A 350 -33.46 -8.90 -5.96
C VAL A 350 -34.44 -9.57 -4.99
N ASP A 351 -35.65 -9.88 -5.45
CA ASP A 351 -36.73 -10.49 -4.68
C ASP A 351 -36.47 -11.97 -4.32
N GLU A 352 -35.62 -12.66 -5.09
CA GLU A 352 -35.23 -14.05 -4.83
C GLU A 352 -34.13 -14.18 -3.76
N LEU A 353 -33.32 -13.12 -3.56
CA LEU A 353 -32.09 -13.19 -2.76
C LEU A 353 -32.34 -13.61 -1.31
N GLU A 354 -33.23 -12.93 -0.60
CA GLU A 354 -33.47 -13.20 0.83
C GLU A 354 -33.94 -14.65 1.07
N GLY A 355 -34.79 -15.18 0.18
CA GLY A 355 -35.25 -16.57 0.25
C GLY A 355 -34.11 -17.56 0.03
N LEU A 356 -33.26 -17.32 -0.98
CA LEU A 356 -32.12 -18.16 -1.29
C LEU A 356 -31.05 -18.14 -0.17
N LEU A 357 -30.78 -16.98 0.42
CA LEU A 357 -29.83 -16.85 1.53
C LEU A 357 -30.28 -17.65 2.76
N ARG A 358 -31.58 -17.61 3.07
CA ARG A 358 -32.17 -18.43 4.14
C ARG A 358 -32.04 -19.91 3.82
N ALA A 359 -32.37 -20.31 2.60
CA ALA A 359 -32.24 -21.69 2.15
C ALA A 359 -30.79 -22.20 2.27
N ILE A 360 -29.79 -21.40 1.89
CA ILE A 360 -28.37 -21.72 2.07
C ILE A 360 -28.04 -21.88 3.56
N ALA A 361 -28.43 -20.91 4.38
CA ALA A 361 -28.15 -20.92 5.82
C ALA A 361 -28.82 -22.09 6.56
N SER A 362 -29.98 -22.56 6.09
CA SER A 362 -30.69 -23.72 6.63
C SER A 362 -30.36 -25.03 5.94
N ARG A 363 -29.53 -25.02 4.88
CA ARG A 363 -29.31 -26.14 3.96
C ARG A 363 -30.61 -26.78 3.47
N ASP A 364 -31.57 -25.96 3.07
CA ASP A 364 -32.88 -26.42 2.58
C ASP A 364 -32.98 -26.32 1.06
N GLY A 365 -33.59 -27.32 0.43
CA GLY A 365 -33.76 -27.39 -1.03
C GLY A 365 -32.47 -27.14 -1.81
N GLU A 366 -32.45 -26.09 -2.64
CA GLU A 366 -31.25 -25.69 -3.39
C GLU A 366 -30.09 -25.25 -2.48
N GLY A 367 -30.40 -24.73 -1.30
CA GLY A 367 -29.40 -24.25 -0.34
C GLY A 367 -28.41 -25.33 0.11
N GLU A 368 -28.82 -26.61 0.17
CA GLU A 368 -27.92 -27.73 0.47
C GLU A 368 -26.79 -27.85 -0.56
N LEU A 369 -27.11 -27.66 -1.85
CA LEU A 369 -26.13 -27.75 -2.94
C LEU A 369 -25.14 -26.58 -2.92
N LEU A 370 -25.60 -25.40 -2.52
CA LEU A 370 -24.83 -24.16 -2.52
C LEU A 370 -23.99 -23.99 -1.24
N ALA A 371 -24.40 -24.57 -0.11
CA ALA A 371 -23.76 -24.41 1.21
C ALA A 371 -22.32 -24.94 1.31
N ASP A 372 -21.86 -25.65 0.29
CA ASP A 372 -20.56 -26.33 0.25
C ASP A 372 -19.48 -25.57 -0.56
N GLY A 373 -19.83 -24.41 -1.12
CA GLY A 373 -18.94 -23.51 -1.86
C GLY A 373 -18.98 -23.73 -3.38
N ALA A 374 -18.46 -22.76 -4.13
CA ALA A 374 -18.58 -22.69 -5.59
C ALA A 374 -17.88 -23.87 -6.27
N ALA A 375 -16.71 -24.28 -5.78
CA ALA A 375 -15.94 -25.40 -6.32
C ALA A 375 -16.75 -26.71 -6.30
N ARG A 376 -17.43 -27.01 -5.18
CA ARG A 376 -18.22 -28.23 -5.02
C ARG A 376 -19.51 -28.16 -5.82
N TYR A 377 -20.20 -27.04 -5.78
CA TYR A 377 -21.42 -26.83 -6.55
C TYR A 377 -21.18 -26.94 -8.07
N ALA A 378 -20.12 -26.31 -8.57
CA ALA A 378 -19.74 -26.34 -9.97
C ALA A 378 -19.33 -27.75 -10.43
N ALA A 379 -18.58 -28.48 -9.60
CA ALA A 379 -18.22 -29.87 -9.88
C ALA A 379 -19.44 -30.79 -9.90
N GLN A 380 -20.40 -30.64 -8.98
CA GLN A 380 -21.67 -31.39 -8.97
C GLN A 380 -22.56 -31.07 -10.17
N SER A 381 -22.36 -29.90 -10.78
CA SER A 381 -23.08 -29.45 -11.97
C SER A 381 -22.35 -29.77 -13.28
N ASP A 382 -21.28 -30.59 -13.25
CA ASP A 382 -20.42 -30.92 -14.39
C ASP A 382 -19.81 -29.69 -15.11
N ARG A 383 -19.59 -28.59 -14.36
CA ARG A 383 -19.05 -27.31 -14.87
C ARG A 383 -17.94 -26.73 -13.98
N PRO A 384 -16.89 -27.50 -13.61
CA PRO A 384 -15.87 -27.07 -12.64
C PRO A 384 -15.11 -25.80 -13.05
N GLU A 385 -15.05 -25.48 -14.34
CA GLU A 385 -14.38 -24.28 -14.88
C GLU A 385 -15.09 -22.96 -14.53
N VAL A 386 -16.34 -23.02 -14.05
CA VAL A 386 -17.11 -21.87 -13.57
C VAL A 386 -16.69 -21.46 -12.16
N ALA A 387 -16.07 -22.36 -11.39
CA ALA A 387 -15.65 -22.07 -10.04
C ALA A 387 -14.39 -21.19 -10.02
N MET A 388 -14.59 -19.89 -9.78
CA MET A 388 -13.51 -18.92 -9.59
C MET A 388 -12.94 -19.04 -8.17
N THR A 389 -12.21 -20.13 -7.93
CA THR A 389 -11.69 -20.50 -6.60
C THR A 389 -10.21 -20.87 -6.64
N VAL A 390 -9.51 -20.67 -5.52
CA VAL A 390 -8.16 -21.19 -5.27
C VAL A 390 -8.21 -22.00 -3.99
N ARG A 391 -7.79 -23.27 -4.05
CA ARG A 391 -7.89 -24.24 -2.93
C ARG A 391 -9.33 -24.37 -2.38
N ASN A 392 -10.32 -24.31 -3.28
CA ASN A 392 -11.78 -24.26 -3.00
C ASN A 392 -12.31 -22.98 -2.33
N LEU A 393 -11.46 -21.99 -2.07
CA LEU A 393 -11.89 -20.69 -1.57
C LEU A 393 -12.21 -19.77 -2.74
N GLU A 394 -13.40 -19.17 -2.76
CA GLU A 394 -13.79 -18.18 -3.76
C GLU A 394 -12.83 -17.00 -3.77
N LEU A 395 -12.40 -16.57 -4.97
CA LEU A 395 -11.56 -15.39 -5.11
C LEU A 395 -12.26 -14.15 -4.54
N ALA A 396 -11.49 -13.28 -3.88
CA ALA A 396 -11.98 -11.96 -3.52
C ALA A 396 -12.38 -11.18 -4.80
N PRO A 397 -13.32 -10.23 -4.74
CA PRO A 397 -13.81 -9.47 -5.89
C PRO A 397 -12.81 -8.40 -6.37
N LEU A 398 -11.58 -8.82 -6.62
CA LEU A 398 -10.48 -8.06 -7.22
C LEU A 398 -9.91 -8.93 -8.35
N ASP A 399 -9.91 -8.43 -9.57
CA ASP A 399 -9.47 -9.20 -10.75
C ASP A 399 -7.94 -9.32 -10.79
N PRO A 400 -7.36 -10.52 -10.60
CA PRO A 400 -5.90 -10.69 -10.59
C PRO A 400 -5.26 -10.41 -11.94
N ARG A 401 -6.01 -10.40 -13.06
CA ARG A 401 -5.48 -10.02 -14.39
C ARG A 401 -4.92 -8.60 -14.42
N GLY A 402 -5.47 -7.71 -13.58
CA GLY A 402 -4.98 -6.34 -13.44
C GLY A 402 -3.94 -6.16 -12.34
N LEU A 403 -3.50 -7.23 -11.65
CA LEU A 403 -2.61 -7.20 -10.48
C LEU A 403 -1.76 -8.49 -10.42
N CYS A 404 -0.66 -8.55 -11.18
CA CYS A 404 0.19 -9.75 -11.25
C CYS A 404 0.73 -10.19 -9.88
N GLY A 405 0.98 -9.25 -8.96
CA GLY A 405 1.35 -9.55 -7.57
C GLY A 405 0.23 -10.24 -6.79
N LEU A 406 -1.02 -9.82 -6.96
CA LEU A 406 -2.18 -10.49 -6.38
C LEU A 406 -2.35 -11.90 -6.96
N ALA A 407 -2.17 -12.06 -8.28
CA ALA A 407 -2.21 -13.37 -8.94
C ALA A 407 -1.17 -14.33 -8.36
N LEU A 408 0.08 -13.88 -8.22
CA LEU A 408 1.15 -14.65 -7.59
C LEU A 408 0.80 -14.97 -6.13
N SER A 409 0.27 -13.99 -5.39
CA SER A 409 -0.11 -14.17 -3.99
C SER A 409 -1.17 -15.26 -3.81
N HIS A 410 -2.20 -15.32 -4.67
CA HIS A 410 -3.16 -16.42 -4.67
C HIS A 410 -2.50 -17.78 -4.90
N ALA A 411 -1.55 -17.87 -5.84
CA ALA A 411 -0.85 -19.10 -6.15
C ALA A 411 -0.06 -19.64 -4.93
N VAL A 412 0.54 -18.75 -4.12
CA VAL A 412 1.47 -19.14 -3.03
C VAL A 412 0.86 -19.13 -1.63
N ASP A 413 -0.25 -18.42 -1.39
CA ASP A 413 -0.91 -18.37 -0.08
C ASP A 413 -1.50 -19.74 0.29
N VAL A 414 -0.99 -20.34 1.36
CA VAL A 414 -1.39 -21.67 1.84
C VAL A 414 -2.86 -21.76 2.25
N SER A 415 -3.49 -20.63 2.60
CA SER A 415 -4.92 -20.56 2.93
C SER A 415 -5.82 -20.40 1.69
N GLY A 416 -5.24 -20.06 0.54
CA GLY A 416 -5.96 -19.73 -0.70
C GLY A 416 -6.52 -18.31 -0.75
N GLN A 417 -6.38 -17.52 0.32
CA GLN A 417 -6.93 -16.15 0.37
C GLN A 417 -6.28 -15.25 -0.67
N GLY A 418 -4.95 -15.10 -0.64
CA GLY A 418 -4.18 -14.31 -1.61
C GLY A 418 -4.08 -12.82 -1.27
N GLU A 419 -5.10 -12.20 -0.67
CA GLU A 419 -5.01 -10.79 -0.23
C GLU A 419 -4.11 -10.57 1.01
N ASN A 420 -3.62 -11.64 1.64
CA ASN A 420 -2.75 -11.57 2.82
C ASN A 420 -1.37 -10.93 2.55
N ALA A 421 -0.91 -10.89 1.30
CA ALA A 421 0.30 -10.15 0.93
C ALA A 421 0.03 -8.66 0.62
N LEU A 422 -1.24 -8.21 0.64
CA LEU A 422 -1.62 -6.80 0.53
C LEU A 422 -0.92 -6.04 -0.61
N THR A 423 -0.70 -6.69 -1.76
CA THR A 423 0.07 -6.13 -2.89
C THR A 423 -0.59 -4.89 -3.50
N LEU A 424 -1.88 -4.71 -3.26
CA LEU A 424 -2.66 -3.54 -3.64
C LEU A 424 -2.05 -2.20 -3.15
N ILE A 425 -1.27 -2.19 -2.06
CA ILE A 425 -0.57 -0.98 -1.61
C ILE A 425 0.36 -0.46 -2.72
N ALA A 426 1.17 -1.34 -3.30
CA ALA A 426 2.13 -0.97 -4.32
C ALA A 426 1.48 -0.93 -5.72
N GLU A 427 0.63 -1.90 -6.02
CA GLU A 427 0.06 -2.11 -7.35
C GLU A 427 -1.13 -1.20 -7.68
N LEU A 428 -1.93 -0.82 -6.67
CA LEU A 428 -3.11 0.03 -6.85
C LEU A 428 -2.90 1.43 -6.28
N LEU A 429 -2.40 1.51 -5.04
CA LEU A 429 -2.24 2.79 -4.32
C LEU A 429 -0.89 3.46 -4.58
N ARG A 430 0.02 2.79 -5.31
CA ARG A 430 1.35 3.30 -5.68
C ARG A 430 2.24 3.67 -4.49
N LYS A 431 2.13 2.93 -3.37
CA LYS A 431 2.86 3.17 -2.11
C LYS A 431 3.65 1.94 -1.61
N PRO A 432 4.73 2.12 -0.82
CA PRO A 432 5.48 3.37 -0.67
C PRO A 432 6.12 3.81 -1.99
N VAL A 433 6.19 2.91 -2.98
CA VAL A 433 6.61 3.20 -4.34
C VAL A 433 5.62 2.55 -5.32
N PRO A 434 5.30 3.20 -6.45
CA PRO A 434 4.61 2.55 -7.55
C PRO A 434 5.33 1.30 -8.05
N VAL A 435 4.55 0.27 -8.34
CA VAL A 435 4.98 -0.90 -9.10
C VAL A 435 3.98 -1.09 -10.23
N ASP A 436 4.46 -1.35 -11.45
CA ASP A 436 3.60 -1.67 -12.58
C ASP A 436 2.75 -2.91 -12.24
N PRO A 437 1.42 -2.79 -12.17
CA PRO A 437 0.56 -3.90 -11.78
C PRO A 437 0.45 -5.00 -12.86
N LEU A 438 0.80 -4.71 -14.12
CA LEU A 438 0.71 -5.65 -15.24
C LEU A 438 2.04 -6.37 -15.52
N SER A 439 3.15 -5.89 -14.95
CA SER A 439 4.45 -6.54 -15.08
C SER A 439 4.65 -7.61 -14.02
N TRP A 440 5.17 -8.77 -14.42
CA TRP A 440 5.57 -9.82 -13.48
C TRP A 440 6.87 -9.51 -12.75
N GLY A 441 7.75 -8.66 -13.31
CA GLY A 441 9.06 -8.40 -12.74
C GLY A 441 9.00 -7.85 -11.30
N GLY A 442 9.71 -8.52 -10.38
CA GLY A 442 9.83 -8.10 -8.98
C GLY A 442 8.64 -8.46 -8.08
N LYS A 443 7.62 -9.15 -8.61
CA LYS A 443 6.43 -9.55 -7.84
C LYS A 443 6.74 -10.63 -6.80
N ALA A 444 7.68 -11.53 -7.08
CA ALA A 444 8.16 -12.51 -6.10
C ALA A 444 8.64 -11.86 -4.81
N ARG A 445 9.51 -10.85 -4.91
CA ARG A 445 10.02 -10.10 -3.76
C ARG A 445 8.90 -9.33 -3.06
N LEU A 446 8.05 -8.64 -3.82
CA LEU A 446 6.91 -7.89 -3.29
C LEU A 446 5.99 -8.79 -2.44
N VAL A 447 5.56 -9.92 -2.99
CA VAL A 447 4.68 -10.87 -2.30
C VAL A 447 5.37 -11.46 -1.08
N HIS A 448 6.64 -11.87 -1.22
CA HIS A 448 7.42 -12.45 -0.12
C HIS A 448 7.59 -11.49 1.06
N THR A 449 8.06 -10.27 0.81
CA THR A 449 8.31 -9.27 1.86
C THR A 449 7.00 -8.76 2.48
N ASN A 450 5.96 -8.54 1.68
CA ASN A 450 4.70 -8.07 2.23
C ASN A 450 4.01 -9.15 3.07
N ALA A 451 3.99 -10.41 2.63
CA ALA A 451 3.39 -11.49 3.42
C ALA A 451 4.06 -11.62 4.79
N GLN A 452 5.39 -11.50 4.86
CA GLN A 452 6.13 -11.49 6.12
C GLN A 452 5.75 -10.30 7.00
N THR A 453 5.66 -9.12 6.39
CA THR A 453 5.26 -7.88 7.08
C THR A 453 3.85 -8.00 7.66
N VAL A 454 2.89 -8.51 6.88
CA VAL A 454 1.52 -8.75 7.36
C VAL A 454 1.50 -9.77 8.48
N ALA A 455 2.22 -10.88 8.36
CA ALA A 455 2.29 -11.89 9.44
C ALA A 455 2.89 -11.32 10.74
N ALA A 456 3.87 -10.41 10.65
CA ALA A 456 4.41 -9.69 11.80
C ALA A 456 3.37 -8.74 12.43
N PHE A 457 2.69 -7.93 11.61
CA PHE A 457 1.61 -7.04 12.07
C PHE A 457 0.48 -7.81 12.75
N ASP A 458 0.03 -8.92 12.14
CA ASP A 458 -0.99 -9.81 12.69
C ASP A 458 -0.56 -10.43 14.04
N SER A 459 0.75 -10.62 14.26
CA SER A 459 1.30 -11.15 15.51
C SER A 459 1.38 -10.09 16.62
N LEU A 460 1.62 -8.83 16.25
CA LEU A 460 1.57 -7.70 17.16
C LEU A 460 0.14 -7.23 17.47
N GLY A 461 -0.86 -7.61 16.67
CA GLY A 461 -2.24 -7.13 16.81
C GLY A 461 -2.46 -5.76 16.18
N LEU A 462 -1.56 -5.37 15.29
CA LEU A 462 -1.66 -4.13 14.53
C LEU A 462 -2.62 -4.31 13.36
N CYS A 463 -3.45 -3.30 13.11
CA CYS A 463 -4.31 -3.28 11.92
C CYS A 463 -3.48 -3.21 10.64
N ARG A 464 -3.80 -4.05 9.65
CA ARG A 464 -3.16 -4.05 8.33
C ARG A 464 -3.29 -2.70 7.60
N HIS A 465 -4.31 -1.89 7.93
CA HIS A 465 -4.44 -0.53 7.38
C HIS A 465 -3.32 0.42 7.79
N LEU A 466 -2.58 0.12 8.86
CA LEU A 466 -1.40 0.90 9.23
C LEU A 466 -0.31 0.82 8.14
N LEU A 467 -0.27 -0.26 7.34
CA LEU A 467 0.69 -0.43 6.25
C LEU A 467 0.50 0.59 5.10
N TYR A 468 -0.61 1.32 5.06
CA TYR A 468 -0.79 2.45 4.15
C TYR A 468 -0.06 3.73 4.59
N ALA A 469 0.60 3.71 5.75
CA ALA A 469 1.25 4.89 6.35
C ALA A 469 2.56 4.58 7.10
N ALA A 470 2.72 3.38 7.65
CA ALA A 470 3.84 2.99 8.51
C ALA A 470 4.30 1.55 8.21
N GLY A 471 5.56 1.22 8.55
CA GLY A 471 6.18 -0.06 8.28
C GLY A 471 6.60 -0.83 9.54
N LEU A 472 7.53 -1.76 9.37
CA LEU A 472 8.09 -2.57 10.46
C LEU A 472 8.93 -1.75 11.45
N GLU A 473 9.44 -0.59 11.03
CA GLU A 473 10.24 0.30 11.87
C GLU A 473 9.38 0.92 12.98
N GLU A 474 8.24 1.50 12.63
CA GLU A 474 7.29 2.03 13.62
C GLU A 474 6.72 0.91 14.50
N ALA A 475 6.43 -0.25 13.92
CA ALA A 475 5.94 -1.41 14.67
C ALA A 475 6.97 -1.91 15.70
N ALA A 476 8.26 -1.97 15.32
CA ALA A 476 9.35 -2.36 16.19
C ALA A 476 9.57 -1.33 17.31
N ALA A 477 9.53 -0.04 17.01
CA ALA A 477 9.64 1.03 18.02
C ALA A 477 8.51 0.96 19.05
N LEU A 478 7.27 0.75 18.61
CA LEU A 478 6.12 0.54 19.50
C LEU A 478 6.31 -0.69 20.38
N TYR A 479 6.69 -1.83 19.79
CA TYR A 479 6.89 -3.06 20.54
C TYR A 479 8.04 -2.97 21.53
N ALA A 480 9.17 -2.37 21.14
CA ALA A 480 10.32 -2.19 22.00
C ALA A 480 9.98 -1.31 23.21
N ALA A 481 9.33 -0.17 23.00
CA ALA A 481 8.91 0.71 24.09
C ALA A 481 7.81 0.08 24.97
N CYS A 482 6.91 -0.69 24.37
CA CYS A 482 5.84 -1.39 25.10
C CYS A 482 6.38 -2.50 26.01
N SER A 483 7.30 -3.32 25.49
CA SER A 483 7.81 -4.53 26.16
C SER A 483 9.08 -4.30 26.97
N GLY A 484 9.84 -3.24 26.69
CA GLY A 484 11.19 -3.01 27.22
C GLY A 484 12.24 -3.94 26.58
N GLN A 485 11.87 -4.71 25.57
CA GLN A 485 12.76 -5.61 24.86
C GLN A 485 13.33 -4.92 23.61
N ARG A 486 14.59 -5.19 23.29
CA ARG A 486 15.14 -4.75 22.01
C ARG A 486 14.44 -5.49 20.87
N CYS A 487 13.93 -4.73 19.91
CA CYS A 487 13.31 -5.26 18.73
C CYS A 487 13.58 -4.31 17.56
N SER A 488 14.06 -4.87 16.46
CA SER A 488 14.28 -4.17 15.20
C SER A 488 13.22 -4.59 14.16
N ALA A 489 13.12 -3.81 13.07
CA ALA A 489 12.30 -4.19 11.92
C ALA A 489 12.71 -5.57 11.34
N ALA A 490 14.00 -5.89 11.37
CA ALA A 490 14.52 -7.18 10.91
C ALA A 490 14.05 -8.35 11.79
N ASP A 491 14.00 -8.16 13.11
CA ASP A 491 13.48 -9.18 14.05
C ASP A 491 12.00 -9.47 13.78
N LEU A 492 11.19 -8.43 13.53
CA LEU A 492 9.78 -8.59 13.16
C LEU A 492 9.62 -9.26 11.79
N GLY A 493 10.45 -8.91 10.80
CA GLY A 493 10.48 -9.58 9.51
C GLY A 493 10.78 -11.08 9.64
N ALA A 494 11.75 -11.44 10.48
CA ALA A 494 12.10 -12.83 10.78
C ALA A 494 10.96 -13.59 11.48
N LEU A 495 10.25 -12.94 12.42
CA LEU A 495 9.04 -13.50 13.05
C LEU A 495 7.96 -13.79 12.00
N GLY A 496 7.73 -12.85 11.07
CA GLY A 496 6.80 -13.02 9.96
C GLY A 496 7.17 -14.21 9.07
N ALA A 497 8.44 -14.29 8.66
CA ALA A 497 8.97 -15.40 7.85
C ALA A 497 8.80 -16.76 8.56
N GLN A 498 9.15 -16.83 9.84
CA GLN A 498 9.00 -18.06 10.63
C GLN A 498 7.53 -18.48 10.77
N THR A 499 6.62 -17.51 10.93
CA THR A 499 5.18 -17.77 11.03
C THR A 499 4.64 -18.38 9.75
N LEU A 500 4.97 -17.79 8.59
CA LEU A 500 4.57 -18.32 7.28
C LEU A 500 5.15 -19.71 7.00
N ALA A 501 6.42 -19.94 7.36
CA ALA A 501 7.06 -21.24 7.21
C ALA A 501 6.37 -22.33 8.04
N LYS A 502 5.90 -22.00 9.25
CA LYS A 502 5.11 -22.91 10.10
C LYS A 502 3.70 -23.18 9.55
N GLU A 503 3.08 -22.20 8.87
CA GLU A 503 1.81 -22.43 8.19
C GLU A 503 2.01 -23.35 6.96
N ALA A 504 3.07 -23.11 6.18
CA ALA A 504 3.42 -23.92 5.01
C ALA A 504 3.85 -25.35 5.33
N SER A 505 4.39 -25.61 6.53
CA SER A 505 4.74 -26.97 6.95
C SER A 505 3.54 -27.85 7.28
N ARG A 506 2.32 -27.29 7.33
CA ARG A 506 1.08 -28.04 7.53
C ARG A 506 0.45 -28.40 6.19
N PRO A 507 0.48 -29.67 5.77
CA PRO A 507 -0.11 -30.06 4.50
C PRO A 507 -1.64 -29.88 4.53
N PRO A 508 -2.26 -29.56 3.39
CA PRO A 508 -3.71 -29.54 3.29
C PRO A 508 -4.29 -30.95 3.43
N ARG A 509 -5.52 -31.08 3.93
CA ARG A 509 -6.25 -32.36 4.02
C ARG A 509 -6.42 -33.05 2.67
N THR A 510 -6.52 -32.26 1.61
CA THR A 510 -6.59 -32.73 0.22
C THR A 510 -5.49 -32.05 -0.58
N PRO A 511 -4.75 -32.79 -1.43
CA PRO A 511 -3.81 -32.19 -2.36
C PRO A 511 -4.50 -31.17 -3.27
N PHE A 512 -3.80 -30.08 -3.57
CA PHE A 512 -4.23 -29.07 -4.54
C PHE A 512 -3.18 -28.93 -5.64
N PRO A 513 -3.57 -28.44 -6.83
CA PRO A 513 -2.60 -27.92 -7.78
C PRO A 513 -1.71 -26.88 -7.11
N VAL A 514 -0.43 -26.90 -7.46
CA VAL A 514 0.57 -25.96 -6.93
C VAL A 514 0.94 -24.96 -8.01
N GLY A 515 1.36 -23.77 -7.57
CA GLY A 515 1.85 -22.75 -8.48
C GLY A 515 0.77 -22.09 -9.33
N MET A 516 1.15 -21.63 -10.54
CA MET A 516 0.22 -20.91 -11.42
C MET A 516 -0.96 -21.76 -11.87
N ALA A 517 -0.80 -23.09 -11.92
CA ALA A 517 -1.87 -24.05 -12.18
C ALA A 517 -2.95 -24.09 -11.08
N ALA A 518 -2.72 -23.47 -9.91
CA ALA A 518 -3.72 -23.32 -8.87
C ALA A 518 -4.75 -22.22 -9.17
N LEU A 519 -4.46 -21.32 -10.12
CA LEU A 519 -5.35 -20.24 -10.50
C LEU A 519 -6.42 -20.72 -11.51
N PRO A 520 -7.66 -20.18 -11.45
CA PRO A 520 -8.68 -20.49 -12.43
C PRO A 520 -8.24 -20.21 -13.87
N VAL A 521 -8.48 -21.17 -14.77
CA VAL A 521 -8.08 -21.10 -16.20
C VAL A 521 -8.58 -19.82 -16.88
N ARG A 522 -9.75 -19.32 -16.48
CA ARG A 522 -10.36 -18.08 -16.98
C ARG A 522 -9.45 -16.85 -16.87
N LEU A 523 -8.57 -16.80 -15.87
CA LEU A 523 -7.64 -15.69 -15.67
C LEU A 523 -6.54 -15.63 -16.76
N PHE A 524 -6.32 -16.72 -17.48
CA PHE A 524 -5.37 -16.82 -18.60
C PHE A 524 -6.05 -16.64 -19.96
N THR A 525 -7.32 -16.20 -19.98
CA THR A 525 -8.09 -15.94 -21.21
C THR A 525 -8.54 -14.48 -21.30
N PRO A 526 -8.71 -13.93 -22.51
CA PRO A 526 -9.21 -12.56 -22.69
C PRO A 526 -10.58 -12.35 -22.04
N VAL A 527 -10.73 -11.21 -21.37
CA VAL A 527 -11.99 -10.78 -20.73
C VAL A 527 -12.83 -9.95 -21.70
N GLN A 528 -14.16 -10.07 -21.61
CA GLN A 528 -15.07 -9.24 -22.40
C GLN A 528 -15.11 -7.78 -21.90
N ARG A 529 -15.37 -6.85 -22.84
CA ARG A 529 -15.31 -5.39 -22.65
C ARG A 529 -16.69 -4.82 -22.38
N GLU A 530 -16.93 -4.27 -21.18
CA GLU A 530 -18.01 -3.32 -20.92
C GLU A 530 -17.41 -1.92 -20.70
N GLY A 531 -17.69 -0.97 -21.60
CA GLY A 531 -17.49 0.48 -21.38
C GLY A 531 -16.07 1.06 -21.22
N HIS A 532 -15.00 0.29 -20.93
CA HIS A 532 -13.63 0.82 -20.72
C HIS A 532 -12.76 0.81 -21.99
N PRO A 533 -11.81 1.75 -22.19
CA PRO A 533 -10.91 1.76 -23.36
C PRO A 533 -9.94 0.57 -23.46
N SER A 534 -9.48 -0.02 -22.34
CA SER A 534 -8.60 -1.20 -22.33
C SER A 534 -8.87 -2.11 -21.11
N PRO A 535 -9.35 -3.35 -21.26
CA PRO A 535 -9.41 -4.32 -20.15
C PRO A 535 -8.00 -4.80 -19.76
N PRO A 536 -7.81 -5.36 -18.55
CA PRO A 536 -6.55 -5.98 -18.19
C PRO A 536 -6.26 -7.16 -19.13
N PRO A 537 -5.01 -7.35 -19.55
CA PRO A 537 -4.63 -8.49 -20.39
C PRO A 537 -4.83 -9.81 -19.62
N PRO A 538 -4.95 -10.94 -20.33
CA PRO A 538 -4.83 -12.25 -19.70
C PRO A 538 -3.52 -12.37 -18.92
N LEU A 539 -3.50 -13.16 -17.85
CA LEU A 539 -2.26 -13.50 -17.17
C LEU A 539 -1.32 -14.26 -18.12
N ASP A 540 -0.05 -13.91 -18.10
CA ASP A 540 1.01 -14.68 -18.78
C ASP A 540 1.46 -15.86 -17.89
N HIS A 541 1.20 -17.08 -18.35
CA HIS A 541 1.58 -18.28 -17.61
C HIS A 541 3.10 -18.47 -17.54
N GLY A 542 3.84 -18.12 -18.60
CA GLY A 542 5.29 -18.30 -18.64
C GLY A 542 6.00 -17.36 -17.67
N GLU A 543 5.67 -16.07 -17.74
CA GLU A 543 6.22 -15.07 -16.82
C GLU A 543 5.79 -15.31 -15.37
N GLY A 544 4.53 -15.71 -15.15
CA GLY A 544 4.02 -16.06 -13.82
C GLY A 544 4.73 -17.27 -13.20
N GLU A 545 5.02 -18.31 -13.98
CA GLU A 545 5.77 -19.47 -13.50
C GLU A 545 7.22 -19.10 -13.14
N VAL A 546 7.85 -18.21 -13.92
CA VAL A 546 9.19 -17.70 -13.60
C VAL A 546 9.20 -16.97 -12.25
N GLU A 547 8.25 -16.07 -12.00
CA GLU A 547 8.10 -15.37 -10.72
C GLU A 547 7.74 -16.30 -9.56
N LEU A 548 6.93 -17.33 -9.80
CA LEU A 548 6.67 -18.36 -8.79
C LEU A 548 7.96 -19.06 -8.37
N GLN A 549 8.77 -19.49 -9.32
CA GLN A 549 10.04 -20.16 -9.01
C GLN A 549 10.99 -19.22 -8.26
N ARG A 550 10.98 -17.91 -8.57
CA ARG A 550 11.69 -16.88 -7.81
C ARG A 550 11.20 -16.83 -6.36
N TYR A 551 9.88 -16.73 -6.16
CA TYR A 551 9.28 -16.73 -4.84
C TYR A 551 9.67 -17.97 -4.02
N LEU A 552 9.64 -19.16 -4.62
CA LEU A 552 10.01 -20.41 -3.94
C LEU A 552 11.50 -20.44 -3.54
N ARG A 553 12.40 -19.86 -4.34
CA ARG A 553 13.81 -19.69 -3.96
C ARG A 553 13.97 -18.77 -2.76
N LEU A 554 13.21 -17.66 -2.70
CA LEU A 554 13.23 -16.75 -1.55
C LEU A 554 12.78 -17.41 -0.24
N GLN A 555 11.96 -18.45 -0.31
CA GLN A 555 11.50 -19.20 0.87
C GLN A 555 12.52 -20.21 1.42
N SER A 556 13.58 -20.55 0.67
CA SER A 556 14.49 -21.64 1.02
C SER A 556 15.69 -21.17 1.88
N PRO A 557 15.82 -21.62 3.16
CA PRO A 557 16.88 -21.15 4.07
C PRO A 557 18.30 -21.65 3.70
N ALA A 558 18.42 -22.62 2.79
CA ALA A 558 19.68 -23.24 2.38
C ALA A 558 20.28 -22.66 1.09
N SER A 559 19.73 -21.57 0.55
CA SER A 559 20.36 -20.87 -0.55
C SER A 559 21.01 -19.59 -0.01
N PRO A 560 22.32 -19.61 0.31
CA PRO A 560 23.13 -18.47 -0.10
C PRO A 560 22.81 -18.23 -1.59
N LEU A 561 23.04 -17.03 -2.09
CA LEU A 561 23.09 -16.75 -3.52
C LEU A 561 24.25 -17.52 -4.20
N LEU A 562 24.34 -18.84 -4.02
CA LEU A 562 25.21 -19.75 -4.73
C LEU A 562 24.57 -20.00 -6.08
N LEU A 563 24.88 -19.05 -6.96
CA LEU A 563 24.84 -19.17 -8.40
C LEU A 563 25.45 -20.52 -8.80
N THR A 564 24.59 -21.48 -9.15
CA THR A 564 25.02 -22.42 -10.19
C THR A 564 24.77 -21.72 -11.51
N PRO A 565 25.78 -21.51 -12.35
CA PRO A 565 25.59 -20.90 -13.66
C PRO A 565 24.84 -21.92 -14.53
N ARG A 566 23.51 -21.89 -14.49
CA ARG A 566 22.74 -22.29 -15.66
C ARG A 566 22.79 -21.10 -16.60
N ASN A 567 23.54 -21.28 -17.68
CA ASN A 567 23.53 -20.34 -18.80
C ASN A 567 22.08 -20.03 -19.21
N ASN A 568 21.78 -18.72 -19.28
CA ASN A 568 20.64 -18.10 -19.97
C ASN A 568 19.30 -17.88 -19.25
N ASP A 569 19.26 -17.25 -18.06
CA ASP A 569 18.04 -16.58 -17.57
C ASP A 569 18.30 -15.13 -17.10
N SER A 570 19.00 -14.32 -17.92
CA SER A 570 19.20 -12.87 -17.72
C SER A 570 18.57 -11.98 -18.81
N ALA A 571 17.89 -12.56 -19.81
CA ALA A 571 17.37 -11.82 -20.96
C ALA A 571 16.21 -10.86 -20.62
N ALA A 572 15.39 -11.18 -19.62
CA ALA A 572 14.16 -10.44 -19.34
C ALA A 572 14.40 -9.05 -18.71
N LEU A 573 15.45 -8.88 -17.90
CA LEU A 573 15.74 -7.62 -17.20
C LEU A 573 16.66 -6.68 -17.99
N LEU A 574 17.38 -7.22 -18.98
CA LEU A 574 18.31 -6.46 -19.82
C LEU A 574 17.65 -5.27 -20.56
N PRO A 575 16.46 -5.41 -21.18
CA PRO A 575 15.78 -4.29 -21.81
C PRO A 575 15.51 -3.14 -20.83
N SER A 576 15.03 -3.44 -19.62
CA SER A 576 14.77 -2.44 -18.58
C SER A 576 16.06 -1.77 -18.10
N LEU A 577 17.14 -2.53 -17.90
CA LEU A 577 18.45 -1.98 -17.56
C LEU A 577 18.98 -1.03 -18.65
N HIS A 578 18.88 -1.43 -19.92
CA HIS A 578 19.29 -0.58 -21.03
C HIS A 578 18.40 0.68 -21.16
N HIS A 579 17.08 0.54 -20.95
CA HIS A 579 16.15 1.65 -20.95
C HIS A 579 16.52 2.71 -19.90
N TYR A 580 16.69 2.31 -18.63
CA TYR A 580 17.04 3.26 -17.57
C TYR A 580 18.47 3.80 -17.71
N ALA A 581 19.43 3.03 -18.23
CA ALA A 581 20.76 3.54 -18.52
C ALA A 581 20.74 4.61 -19.62
N ALA A 582 19.95 4.40 -20.69
CA ALA A 582 19.75 5.39 -21.74
C ALA A 582 19.05 6.66 -21.20
N LYS A 583 18.06 6.48 -20.32
CA LYS A 583 17.33 7.58 -19.68
C LYS A 583 18.24 8.46 -18.83
N LEU A 584 19.11 7.88 -17.99
CA LEU A 584 20.12 8.61 -17.20
C LEU A 584 21.05 9.47 -18.07
N VAL A 585 21.39 9.00 -19.28
CA VAL A 585 22.21 9.76 -20.23
C VAL A 585 21.40 10.87 -20.89
N ALA A 586 20.20 10.55 -21.38
CA ALA A 586 19.33 11.50 -22.08
C ALA A 586 18.98 12.71 -21.21
N GLU A 587 18.81 12.49 -19.90
CA GLU A 587 18.46 13.54 -18.93
C GLU A 587 19.66 14.27 -18.34
N GLY A 588 20.89 13.93 -18.75
CA GLY A 588 22.10 14.57 -18.23
C GLY A 588 22.35 14.27 -16.74
N ILE A 589 22.02 13.06 -16.30
CA ILE A 589 22.23 12.59 -14.92
C ILE A 589 23.54 11.82 -14.81
N GLY A 590 23.85 10.96 -15.78
CA GLY A 590 25.05 10.13 -15.78
C GLY A 590 25.77 10.12 -17.13
N ARG A 591 27.08 9.89 -17.12
CA ARG A 591 27.86 9.73 -18.35
C ARG A 591 27.68 8.34 -18.94
N ARG A 592 27.48 8.26 -20.26
CA ARG A 592 27.25 6.99 -20.99
C ARG A 592 28.30 5.91 -20.69
N ASP A 593 29.55 6.30 -20.52
CA ASP A 593 30.71 5.44 -20.25
C ASP A 593 30.96 5.18 -18.76
N ARG A 594 30.21 5.81 -17.85
CA ARG A 594 30.42 5.75 -16.39
C ARG A 594 29.09 5.55 -15.64
N ILE A 595 28.20 4.74 -16.20
CA ILE A 595 26.98 4.25 -15.53
C ILE A 595 27.11 2.74 -15.40
N ALA A 596 26.66 2.18 -14.28
CA ALA A 596 26.34 0.78 -14.12
C ALA A 596 24.97 0.64 -13.44
N LEU A 597 24.09 -0.13 -14.07
CA LEU A 597 22.81 -0.53 -13.48
C LEU A 597 22.83 -2.01 -13.21
N PHE A 598 22.24 -2.37 -12.08
CA PHE A 598 22.13 -3.73 -11.61
C PHE A 598 20.69 -4.04 -11.29
N ALA A 599 20.29 -5.25 -11.66
CA ALA A 599 19.13 -5.88 -11.09
C ALA A 599 19.53 -7.26 -10.62
N GLN A 600 19.15 -7.56 -9.40
CA GLN A 600 19.33 -8.86 -8.79
C GLN A 600 17.97 -9.52 -8.68
N ASP A 601 17.85 -10.62 -9.41
CA ASP A 601 16.76 -11.57 -9.25
C ASP A 601 17.39 -12.93 -8.89
N ASP A 602 17.43 -13.90 -9.82
CA ASP A 602 18.08 -15.21 -9.62
C ASP A 602 19.58 -15.22 -9.92
N SER A 603 19.98 -14.37 -10.86
CA SER A 603 21.38 -14.12 -11.22
C SER A 603 21.56 -12.62 -11.36
N PRO A 604 22.63 -12.04 -10.83
CA PRO A 604 22.88 -10.61 -10.96
C PRO A 604 23.09 -10.28 -12.43
N CYS A 605 22.20 -9.49 -13.00
CA CYS A 605 22.37 -8.90 -14.32
C CYS A 605 22.80 -7.46 -14.16
N ALA A 606 23.70 -7.02 -15.03
CA ALA A 606 24.24 -5.68 -15.00
C ALA A 606 24.54 -5.19 -16.41
N VAL A 607 24.37 -3.89 -16.62
CA VAL A 607 24.81 -3.20 -17.83
C VAL A 607 25.63 -2.00 -17.42
N GLY A 608 26.65 -1.64 -18.21
CA GLY A 608 27.44 -0.43 -17.98
C GLY A 608 28.94 -0.66 -17.81
N ALA A 609 29.62 0.31 -17.19
CA ALA A 609 31.07 0.35 -17.04
C ALA A 609 31.57 -0.80 -16.15
N THR A 610 32.55 -1.57 -16.63
CA THR A 610 33.01 -2.81 -15.99
C THR A 610 33.46 -2.61 -14.54
N ASP A 611 34.21 -1.55 -14.24
CA ASP A 611 34.69 -1.26 -12.89
C ASP A 611 33.54 -0.92 -11.93
N LEU A 612 32.53 -0.17 -12.40
CA LEU A 612 31.34 0.11 -11.63
C LEU A 612 30.47 -1.15 -11.46
N VAL A 613 30.41 -2.00 -12.50
CA VAL A 613 29.78 -3.33 -12.49
C VAL A 613 30.36 -4.20 -11.36
N ASP A 614 31.68 -4.26 -11.24
CA ASP A 614 32.33 -5.05 -10.21
C ASP A 614 32.07 -4.50 -8.79
N LYS A 615 32.07 -3.17 -8.63
CA LYS A 615 31.68 -2.53 -7.37
C LYS A 615 30.24 -2.85 -6.98
N GLY A 616 29.28 -2.68 -7.88
CA GLY A 616 27.87 -2.95 -7.53
C GLY A 616 27.58 -4.42 -7.25
N ARG A 617 28.23 -5.37 -7.93
CA ARG A 617 28.13 -6.80 -7.59
C ARG A 617 28.60 -7.09 -6.18
N SER A 618 29.73 -6.51 -5.75
CA SER A 618 30.24 -6.71 -4.40
C SER A 618 29.35 -6.08 -3.32
N ILE A 619 28.69 -4.94 -3.60
CA ILE A 619 27.66 -4.36 -2.71
C ILE A 619 26.46 -5.29 -2.57
N LEU A 620 25.94 -5.78 -3.69
CA LEU A 620 24.74 -6.63 -3.72
C LEU A 620 24.93 -7.97 -3.00
N GLN A 621 26.15 -8.52 -2.96
CA GLN A 621 26.46 -9.71 -2.16
C GLN A 621 26.18 -9.54 -0.65
N HIS A 622 26.16 -8.30 -0.18
CA HIS A 622 25.94 -7.97 1.24
C HIS A 622 24.59 -7.28 1.47
N SER A 623 23.85 -6.93 0.41
CA SER A 623 22.65 -6.10 0.46
C SER A 623 21.37 -6.91 0.20
N ASN A 624 20.26 -6.42 0.76
CA ASN A 624 18.91 -6.92 0.45
C ASN A 624 18.22 -6.16 -0.70
N ALA A 625 18.92 -5.21 -1.34
CA ALA A 625 18.38 -4.45 -2.46
C ALA A 625 18.23 -5.33 -3.72
N SER A 626 17.12 -5.19 -4.44
CA SER A 626 16.87 -5.92 -5.70
C SER A 626 17.45 -5.19 -6.92
N ALA A 627 17.81 -3.91 -6.79
CA ALA A 627 18.45 -3.14 -7.85
C ALA A 627 19.45 -2.12 -7.26
N LEU A 628 20.43 -1.74 -8.07
CA LEU A 628 21.44 -0.75 -7.71
C LEU A 628 21.79 0.09 -8.94
N CYS A 629 22.04 1.39 -8.73
CA CYS A 629 22.54 2.30 -9.73
C CYS A 629 23.84 2.94 -9.24
N LEU A 630 24.92 2.74 -9.98
CA LEU A 630 26.17 3.44 -9.78
C LEU A 630 26.40 4.34 -10.99
N LEU A 631 26.66 5.62 -10.78
CA LEU A 631 27.00 6.51 -11.87
C LEU A 631 27.98 7.60 -11.48
N GLU A 632 28.77 8.05 -12.44
CA GLU A 632 29.45 9.34 -12.38
C GLU A 632 28.61 10.36 -13.15
N PRO A 633 28.24 11.48 -12.50
CA PRO A 633 27.52 12.54 -13.17
C PRO A 633 28.34 13.18 -14.31
N PRO A 634 27.70 13.86 -15.27
CA PRO A 634 28.41 14.54 -16.36
C PRO A 634 29.33 15.66 -15.88
N TRP A 635 29.01 16.25 -14.72
CA TRP A 635 29.80 17.30 -14.09
C TRP A 635 30.31 16.81 -12.73
N PRO A 636 31.57 17.09 -12.35
CA PRO A 636 32.18 16.61 -11.11
C PRO A 636 31.68 17.36 -9.85
N PHE A 637 30.44 17.85 -9.85
CA PHE A 637 29.87 18.61 -8.74
C PHE A 637 29.75 17.77 -7.46
N ALA A 638 29.41 16.49 -7.59
CA ALA A 638 29.38 15.55 -6.47
C ALA A 638 30.76 15.39 -5.82
N ASP A 639 31.80 15.24 -6.65
CA ASP A 639 33.19 15.17 -6.20
C ASP A 639 33.65 16.49 -5.54
N PHE A 640 33.34 17.64 -6.17
CA PHE A 640 33.65 18.94 -5.59
C PHE A 640 32.99 19.15 -4.24
N LEU A 641 31.71 18.79 -4.07
CA LEU A 641 31.03 18.89 -2.78
C LEU A 641 31.70 18.04 -1.69
N LEU A 642 32.10 16.82 -2.05
CA LEU A 642 32.78 15.89 -1.15
C LEU A 642 34.14 16.45 -0.68
N ARG A 643 34.86 17.16 -1.58
CA ARG A 643 36.17 17.79 -1.31
C ARG A 643 36.09 19.18 -0.67
N ARG A 644 35.04 19.97 -0.95
CA ARG A 644 34.74 21.25 -0.28
C ARG A 644 34.42 21.08 1.20
N THR A 645 34.05 19.87 1.62
CA THR A 645 33.56 19.57 2.97
C THR A 645 34.35 18.44 3.66
N PRO A 646 35.68 18.56 3.84
CA PRO A 646 36.54 17.44 4.26
C PRO A 646 36.17 16.80 5.61
N GLN A 647 35.48 17.54 6.49
CA GLN A 647 35.04 17.07 7.81
C GLN A 647 33.58 16.59 7.84
N ALA A 648 32.77 16.84 6.81
CA ALA A 648 31.35 16.49 6.81
C ALA A 648 31.12 15.03 6.48
N THR A 649 30.32 14.32 7.27
CA THR A 649 29.98 12.90 7.05
C THR A 649 28.78 12.70 6.12
N ALA A 650 27.98 13.74 5.88
CA ALA A 650 26.81 13.72 5.01
C ALA A 650 26.52 15.11 4.43
N ILE A 651 25.74 15.15 3.35
CA ILE A 651 25.13 16.36 2.79
C ILE A 651 23.65 16.34 3.14
N VAL A 652 23.14 17.46 3.69
CA VAL A 652 21.70 17.65 3.91
C VAL A 652 21.17 18.56 2.80
N PRO A 653 20.24 18.08 1.95
CA PRO A 653 19.63 18.91 0.92
C PRO A 653 18.87 20.10 1.54
N ARG A 654 18.89 21.24 0.84
CA ARG A 654 18.20 22.48 1.27
C ARG A 654 16.86 22.70 0.54
N ASP A 655 16.71 22.14 -0.65
CA ASP A 655 15.46 22.14 -1.41
C ASP A 655 14.43 21.22 -0.73
N SER A 656 13.17 21.65 -0.68
CA SER A 656 12.11 20.95 0.04
C SER A 656 11.74 19.61 -0.58
N GLU A 657 11.89 19.48 -1.90
CA GLU A 657 11.61 18.27 -2.66
C GLU A 657 12.54 17.13 -2.22
N THR A 658 13.85 17.29 -2.39
CA THR A 658 14.79 16.22 -2.07
C THR A 658 15.10 16.12 -0.59
N ARG A 659 14.95 17.19 0.21
CA ARG A 659 15.10 17.13 1.68
C ARG A 659 14.08 16.18 2.30
N THR A 660 12.83 16.25 1.85
CA THR A 660 11.77 15.37 2.36
C THR A 660 11.98 13.93 1.90
N PHE A 661 12.54 13.74 0.70
CA PHE A 661 12.71 12.42 0.11
C PHE A 661 13.98 11.68 0.56
N LEU A 662 15.12 12.38 0.72
CA LEU A 662 16.44 11.79 0.99
C LEU A 662 16.90 11.95 2.45
N HIS A 663 16.37 12.93 3.18
CA HIS A 663 16.85 13.36 4.51
C HIS A 663 18.31 13.83 4.50
N GLU A 664 19.28 12.91 4.58
CA GLU A 664 20.71 13.19 4.46
C GLU A 664 21.36 12.20 3.49
N ILE A 665 22.40 12.65 2.82
CA ILE A 665 23.14 11.89 1.81
C ILE A 665 24.52 11.58 2.39
N PRO A 666 24.81 10.34 2.80
CA PRO A 666 26.11 9.98 3.36
C PRO A 666 27.25 10.19 2.36
N LEU A 667 28.41 10.58 2.88
CA LEU A 667 29.66 10.75 2.12
C LEU A 667 30.68 9.72 2.59
N LEU A 668 31.03 8.76 1.74
CA LEU A 668 32.02 7.73 2.04
C LEU A 668 33.35 8.07 1.37
N ARG A 669 34.39 8.25 2.19
CA ARG A 669 35.75 8.65 1.77
C ARG A 669 36.72 7.50 1.94
N GLY A 670 37.73 7.44 1.08
CA GLY A 670 38.79 6.44 1.14
C GLY A 670 38.49 5.17 0.32
N PRO A 671 39.25 4.09 0.55
CA PRO A 671 39.16 2.89 -0.27
C PRO A 671 37.76 2.29 -0.21
N PHE A 672 37.30 1.81 -1.36
CA PHE A 672 35.98 1.21 -1.51
C PHE A 672 35.85 -0.06 -0.64
N ASP A 673 34.87 -0.05 0.27
CA ASP A 673 34.48 -1.20 1.09
C ASP A 673 32.98 -1.50 0.91
N PRO A 674 32.61 -2.65 0.31
CA PRO A 674 31.22 -3.04 0.09
C PRO A 674 30.37 -3.10 1.36
N ALA A 675 30.96 -3.51 2.50
CA ALA A 675 30.22 -3.65 3.74
C ALA A 675 29.78 -2.28 4.29
N THR A 676 30.69 -1.30 4.29
CA THR A 676 30.39 0.08 4.69
C THR A 676 29.34 0.72 3.77
N VAL A 677 29.44 0.52 2.46
CA VAL A 677 28.45 1.02 1.48
C VAL A 677 27.08 0.41 1.75
N THR A 678 27.03 -0.91 1.97
CA THR A 678 25.80 -1.64 2.25
C THR A 678 25.16 -1.16 3.56
N ALA A 679 25.94 -0.95 4.62
CA ALA A 679 25.44 -0.43 5.88
C ALA A 679 24.80 0.96 5.71
N ALA A 680 25.41 1.84 4.90
CA ALA A 680 24.84 3.15 4.58
C ALA A 680 23.53 3.01 3.80
N LEU A 681 23.49 2.17 2.76
CA LEU A 681 22.30 1.90 1.96
C LEU A 681 21.18 1.19 2.73
N GLY A 682 21.49 0.53 3.85
CA GLY A 682 20.49 -0.11 4.72
C GLY A 682 19.56 0.89 5.42
N SER A 683 19.96 2.16 5.53
CA SER A 683 19.16 3.23 6.17
C SER A 683 18.91 4.44 5.27
N ARG A 684 19.52 4.48 4.08
CA ARG A 684 19.48 5.61 3.14
C ARG A 684 19.27 5.13 1.71
N LYS A 685 18.60 5.95 0.90
CA LYS A 685 18.26 5.64 -0.49
C LYS A 685 19.46 5.69 -1.45
N GLY A 686 20.54 6.34 -1.03
CA GLY A 686 21.82 6.36 -1.74
C GLY A 686 22.93 7.03 -0.96
N VAL A 687 24.13 7.00 -1.54
CA VAL A 687 25.38 7.41 -0.93
C VAL A 687 26.34 7.93 -2.00
N ILE A 688 27.21 8.86 -1.63
CA ILE A 688 28.28 9.35 -2.51
C ILE A 688 29.58 8.68 -2.11
N LEU A 689 30.20 8.01 -3.07
CA LEU A 689 31.51 7.37 -2.90
C LEU A 689 32.61 8.32 -3.33
N ASP A 690 33.84 7.99 -2.93
CA ASP A 690 35.04 8.72 -3.34
C ASP A 690 35.13 8.88 -4.87
N GLY A 691 35.61 10.04 -5.32
CA GLY A 691 35.57 10.45 -6.73
C GLY A 691 34.19 10.93 -7.23
N GLY A 692 33.21 11.10 -6.35
CA GLY A 692 31.89 11.67 -6.69
C GLY A 692 30.93 10.69 -7.35
N ILE A 693 31.14 9.38 -7.19
CA ILE A 693 30.25 8.34 -7.73
C ILE A 693 28.96 8.32 -6.88
N ILE A 694 27.81 8.47 -7.53
CA ILE A 694 26.50 8.29 -6.91
C ILE A 694 26.20 6.79 -6.89
N CYS A 695 25.86 6.25 -5.72
CA CYS A 695 25.39 4.88 -5.55
C CYS A 695 23.98 4.91 -4.93
N ALA A 696 22.96 4.46 -5.67
CA ALA A 696 21.56 4.52 -5.27
C ALA A 696 20.91 3.13 -5.31
N ALA A 697 20.13 2.79 -4.28
CA ALA A 697 19.51 1.48 -4.14
C ALA A 697 18.04 1.49 -4.58
N GLY A 698 17.61 0.43 -5.26
CA GLY A 698 16.20 0.11 -5.50
C GLY A 698 15.83 -1.13 -4.70
N ALA A 699 14.95 -0.99 -3.71
CA ALA A 699 14.56 -2.10 -2.85
C ALA A 699 13.89 -3.24 -3.63
N LEU A 700 13.02 -2.88 -4.58
CA LEU A 700 12.18 -3.79 -5.35
C LEU A 700 12.44 -3.74 -6.87
N THR A 701 12.74 -2.55 -7.44
CA THR A 701 12.78 -2.36 -8.90
C THR A 701 13.95 -1.50 -9.36
N ILE A 702 14.32 -1.62 -10.64
CA ILE A 702 15.32 -0.77 -11.30
C ILE A 702 14.86 0.69 -11.33
N GLU A 703 13.55 0.91 -11.53
CA GLU A 703 12.93 2.24 -11.51
C GLU A 703 13.20 2.97 -10.21
N GLN A 704 13.10 2.29 -9.05
CA GLN A 704 13.43 2.88 -7.76
C GLN A 704 14.90 3.32 -7.68
N ALA A 705 15.83 2.47 -8.14
CA ALA A 705 17.25 2.81 -8.15
C ALA A 705 17.50 4.04 -9.04
N TYR A 706 16.83 4.13 -10.19
CA TYR A 706 16.87 5.28 -11.08
C TYR A 706 16.29 6.55 -10.42
N VAL A 707 15.10 6.50 -9.83
CA VAL A 707 14.46 7.64 -9.14
C VAL A 707 15.36 8.17 -8.03
N ASN A 708 15.94 7.26 -7.24
CA ASN A 708 16.86 7.63 -6.17
C ASN A 708 18.14 8.27 -6.71
N ALA A 709 18.73 7.73 -7.79
CA ALA A 709 19.91 8.31 -8.44
C ALA A 709 19.63 9.70 -9.01
N SER A 710 18.49 9.89 -9.69
CA SER A 710 18.04 11.17 -10.22
C SER A 710 17.87 12.21 -9.11
N SER A 711 17.20 11.82 -8.01
CA SER A 711 16.95 12.70 -6.86
C SER A 711 18.25 13.12 -6.17
N LEU A 712 19.21 12.20 -6.03
CA LEU A 712 20.54 12.49 -5.48
C LEU A 712 21.28 13.49 -6.37
N TRP A 713 21.27 13.28 -7.69
CA TRP A 713 21.93 14.22 -8.60
C TRP A 713 21.30 15.62 -8.55
N HIS A 714 19.98 15.71 -8.53
CA HIS A 714 19.26 16.97 -8.36
C HIS A 714 19.74 17.73 -7.11
N ALA A 715 19.72 17.06 -5.94
CA ALA A 715 20.12 17.64 -4.67
C ALA A 715 21.58 18.15 -4.71
N LEU A 716 22.50 17.35 -5.25
CA LEU A 716 23.93 17.70 -5.35
C LEU A 716 24.15 18.86 -6.33
N PHE A 717 23.44 18.89 -7.44
CA PHE A 717 23.52 19.97 -8.42
C PHE A 717 23.11 21.31 -7.81
N ILE A 718 21.94 21.34 -7.15
CA ILE A 718 21.44 22.53 -6.46
C ILE A 718 22.40 22.97 -5.35
N LYS A 719 22.86 22.03 -4.51
CA LYS A 719 23.82 22.31 -3.44
C LYS A 719 25.11 22.94 -3.98
N TYR A 720 25.64 22.41 -5.06
CA TYR A 720 26.85 22.93 -5.69
C TYR A 720 26.66 24.35 -6.23
N LEU A 721 25.56 24.61 -6.95
CA LEU A 721 25.25 25.95 -7.45
C LEU A 721 25.16 26.99 -6.33
N LEU A 722 24.48 26.65 -5.23
CA LEU A 722 24.37 27.54 -4.07
C LEU A 722 25.73 27.79 -3.39
N ASP A 723 26.55 26.75 -3.24
CA ASP A 723 27.86 26.85 -2.60
C ASP A 723 28.83 27.71 -3.40
N VAL A 724 28.84 27.55 -4.72
CA VAL A 724 29.66 28.37 -5.63
C VAL A 724 29.19 29.81 -5.62
N LEU A 725 27.88 30.05 -5.66
CA LEU A 725 27.34 31.41 -5.63
C LEU A 725 27.65 32.13 -4.30
N THR A 726 27.61 31.39 -3.19
CA THR A 726 27.79 31.98 -1.85
C THR A 726 29.25 32.14 -1.46
N ASN A 727 30.08 31.14 -1.77
CA ASN A 727 31.46 31.04 -1.26
C ASN A 727 32.52 31.17 -2.37
N GLY A 728 32.10 31.29 -3.63
CA GLY A 728 33.00 31.20 -4.78
C GLY A 728 33.59 29.80 -4.96
N PHE A 729 34.68 29.76 -5.73
CA PHE A 729 35.49 28.56 -5.91
C PHE A 729 36.43 28.37 -4.72
N LEU A 730 36.41 27.17 -4.14
CA LEU A 730 37.29 26.77 -3.05
C LEU A 730 38.39 25.81 -3.53
N LEU A 731 38.21 25.19 -4.71
CA LEU A 731 39.17 24.29 -5.32
C LEU A 731 39.71 24.90 -6.64
N PRO A 732 41.02 24.76 -6.95
CA PRO A 732 41.64 25.39 -8.11
C PRO A 732 41.02 25.03 -9.47
N GLU A 733 40.55 23.80 -9.63
CA GLU A 733 40.01 23.27 -10.89
C GLU A 733 38.53 23.64 -11.13
N GLU A 734 37.81 24.14 -10.11
CA GLU A 734 36.39 24.47 -10.24
C GLU A 734 36.15 25.54 -11.31
N ALA A 735 37.03 26.54 -11.40
CA ALA A 735 36.87 27.63 -12.35
C ALA A 735 36.82 27.13 -13.81
N GLY A 736 37.71 26.21 -14.18
CA GLY A 736 37.77 25.65 -15.53
C GLY A 736 36.54 24.79 -15.85
N VAL A 737 36.15 23.91 -14.90
CA VAL A 737 34.97 23.05 -15.07
C VAL A 737 33.68 23.87 -15.10
N PHE A 738 33.56 24.90 -14.28
CA PHE A 738 32.38 25.75 -14.23
C PHE A 738 32.24 26.62 -15.48
N ALA A 739 33.35 27.11 -16.03
CA ALA A 739 33.35 27.79 -17.32
C ALA A 739 32.92 26.84 -18.46
N ALA A 740 33.42 25.60 -18.46
CA ALA A 740 32.99 24.58 -19.41
C ALA A 740 31.50 24.24 -19.24
N PHE A 741 31.00 24.11 -18.01
CA PHE A 741 29.58 23.92 -17.71
C PHE A 741 28.73 25.07 -18.24
N ARG A 742 29.14 26.32 -18.00
CA ARG A 742 28.46 27.53 -18.50
C ARG A 742 28.37 27.53 -20.03
N ALA A 743 29.43 27.11 -20.71
CA ALA A 743 29.52 27.07 -22.18
C ALA A 743 28.82 25.85 -22.81
N ALA A 744 28.92 24.68 -22.19
CA ALA A 744 28.49 23.38 -22.71
C ALA A 744 27.11 22.95 -22.22
N SER A 745 26.43 23.76 -21.41
CA SER A 745 25.01 23.56 -21.10
C SER A 745 24.19 23.68 -22.40
N CYS A 746 24.19 22.58 -23.16
CA CYS A 746 23.58 22.38 -24.47
C CYS A 746 22.12 22.82 -24.45
N THR A 747 21.78 23.70 -25.40
CA THR A 747 20.46 24.30 -25.65
C THR A 747 19.73 24.73 -24.37
N GLU A 748 19.81 26.02 -24.06
CA GLU A 748 18.84 26.67 -23.17
C GLU A 748 17.44 26.10 -23.40
N PRO A 749 16.67 25.84 -22.33
CA PRO A 749 15.30 25.38 -22.52
C PRO A 749 14.61 26.38 -23.46
N HIS A 750 13.99 25.86 -24.49
CA HIS A 750 13.30 26.61 -25.52
C HIS A 750 12.07 25.80 -25.94
N ALA A 751 11.15 26.41 -26.69
CA ALA A 751 9.97 25.73 -27.20
C ALA A 751 10.06 25.41 -28.71
N ASP A 752 11.17 25.76 -29.38
CA ASP A 752 11.27 25.61 -30.83
C ASP A 752 11.10 24.14 -31.26
N GLY A 753 10.35 23.94 -32.34
CA GLY A 753 10.04 22.62 -32.90
C GLY A 753 8.98 21.83 -32.13
N LEU A 754 8.46 22.33 -31.01
CA LEU A 754 7.37 21.68 -30.28
C LEU A 754 6.00 22.03 -30.89
N VAL A 755 5.10 21.05 -30.95
CA VAL A 755 3.74 21.22 -31.48
C VAL A 755 2.73 20.94 -30.38
N PHE A 756 1.99 21.99 -30.00
CA PHE A 756 0.93 21.93 -29.00
C PHE A 756 -0.43 21.80 -29.70
N HIS A 757 -1.35 21.08 -29.07
CA HIS A 757 -2.74 21.03 -29.53
C HIS A 757 -3.38 22.43 -29.41
N PRO A 758 -4.09 22.93 -30.43
CA PRO A 758 -4.80 24.20 -30.33
C PRO A 758 -5.86 24.13 -29.22
N GLY A 759 -5.94 25.16 -28.40
CA GLY A 759 -6.96 25.23 -27.35
C GLY A 759 -8.29 25.84 -27.85
N PRO A 760 -9.38 25.70 -27.07
CA PRO A 760 -9.46 24.97 -25.81
C PRO A 760 -9.47 23.44 -26.00
N LEU A 761 -8.97 22.70 -25.00
CA LEU A 761 -9.10 21.25 -24.94
C LEU A 761 -10.50 20.90 -24.39
N LEU A 762 -11.31 20.17 -25.17
CA LEU A 762 -12.77 20.06 -24.94
C LEU A 762 -13.25 18.65 -24.61
N ASP A 763 -12.41 17.63 -24.71
CA ASP A 763 -12.75 16.24 -24.44
C ASP A 763 -11.61 15.51 -23.72
N ALA A 764 -11.97 14.45 -23.00
CA ALA A 764 -11.05 13.69 -22.17
C ALA A 764 -9.89 13.07 -22.97
N THR A 765 -10.15 12.53 -24.16
CA THR A 765 -9.13 11.87 -24.98
C THR A 765 -8.07 12.85 -25.45
N THR A 766 -8.50 13.99 -26.00
CA THR A 766 -7.60 15.06 -26.41
C THR A 766 -6.77 15.60 -25.24
N ILE A 767 -7.39 15.75 -24.06
CA ILE A 767 -6.70 16.19 -22.84
C ILE A 767 -5.60 15.19 -22.45
N GLU A 768 -5.93 13.89 -22.38
CA GLU A 768 -4.97 12.85 -22.00
C GLU A 768 -3.79 12.79 -22.98
N GLU A 769 -4.05 12.83 -24.30
CA GLU A 769 -3.00 12.80 -25.31
C GLU A 769 -2.09 14.03 -25.27
N GLU A 770 -2.66 15.21 -25.07
CA GLU A 770 -1.88 16.44 -24.95
C GLU A 770 -1.07 16.47 -23.65
N MET A 771 -1.63 16.01 -22.53
CA MET A 771 -0.89 15.90 -21.27
C MET A 771 0.31 14.94 -21.40
N ILE A 772 0.12 13.78 -22.04
CA ILE A 772 1.22 12.83 -22.32
C ILE A 772 2.32 13.50 -23.15
N ARG A 773 1.94 14.25 -24.19
CA ARG A 773 2.88 14.93 -25.07
C ARG A 773 3.66 16.02 -24.34
N VAL A 774 2.96 16.88 -23.60
CA VAL A 774 3.54 18.02 -22.91
C VAL A 774 4.42 17.56 -21.75
N GLY A 775 3.99 16.55 -20.98
CA GLY A 775 4.81 15.97 -19.92
C GLY A 775 6.16 15.47 -20.44
N ARG A 776 6.16 14.77 -21.59
CA ARG A 776 7.39 14.37 -22.29
C ARG A 776 8.25 15.58 -22.68
N TYR A 777 7.65 16.62 -23.27
CA TYR A 777 8.38 17.84 -23.61
C TYR A 777 9.04 18.50 -22.40
N THR A 778 8.39 18.49 -21.24
CA THR A 778 8.93 19.11 -20.01
C THR A 778 10.21 18.39 -19.55
N VAL A 779 10.24 17.06 -19.65
CA VAL A 779 11.43 16.24 -19.34
C VAL A 779 12.52 16.41 -20.41
N GLU A 780 12.16 16.32 -21.69
CA GLU A 780 13.10 16.46 -22.82
C GLU A 780 13.81 17.82 -22.87
N ARG A 781 13.19 18.87 -22.31
CA ARG A 781 13.79 20.22 -22.21
C ARG A 781 14.45 20.50 -20.85
N HIS A 782 14.64 19.48 -20.01
CA HIS A 782 15.26 19.57 -18.68
C HIS A 782 14.60 20.61 -17.75
N LEU A 783 13.30 20.85 -17.92
CA LEU A 783 12.53 21.74 -17.04
C LEU A 783 12.08 21.00 -15.76
N VAL A 784 12.24 19.69 -15.74
CA VAL A 784 11.91 18.79 -14.64
C VAL A 784 12.68 17.48 -14.85
N ASP A 785 13.09 16.82 -13.78
CA ASP A 785 13.52 15.42 -13.89
C ASP A 785 12.26 14.53 -13.96
N SER A 786 12.37 13.34 -14.56
CA SER A 786 11.20 12.52 -14.98
C SER A 786 10.10 12.31 -13.94
N PHE A 787 10.45 12.16 -12.65
CA PHE A 787 9.51 11.87 -11.55
C PHE A 787 9.19 13.07 -10.65
N PHE A 788 9.72 14.25 -10.98
CA PHE A 788 9.36 15.51 -10.31
C PHE A 788 8.26 16.23 -11.09
N GLY A 789 7.64 17.22 -10.44
CA GLY A 789 6.59 18.02 -11.05
C GLY A 789 5.30 17.26 -11.30
N ASN A 790 4.34 17.96 -11.91
CA ASN A 790 3.05 17.40 -12.29
C ASN A 790 2.37 18.27 -13.35
N ILE A 791 1.30 17.75 -13.93
CA ILE A 791 0.56 18.39 -15.01
C ILE A 791 -0.93 18.18 -14.83
N SER A 792 -1.74 19.18 -15.17
CA SER A 792 -3.20 19.03 -15.16
C SER A 792 -3.92 19.88 -16.19
N CYS A 793 -5.14 19.48 -16.52
CA CYS A 793 -6.08 20.24 -17.34
C CYS A 793 -7.49 20.18 -16.73
N ARG A 794 -8.24 21.28 -16.81
CA ARG A 794 -9.63 21.38 -16.32
C ARG A 794 -10.63 21.29 -17.46
N LEU A 795 -11.58 20.36 -17.33
CA LEU A 795 -12.75 20.22 -18.19
C LEU A 795 -14.02 20.27 -17.34
N GLY A 796 -14.75 21.39 -17.41
CA GLY A 796 -15.96 21.59 -16.59
C GLY A 796 -15.66 21.52 -15.09
N ASN A 797 -16.25 20.52 -14.43
CA ASN A 797 -16.06 20.22 -13.00
C ASN A 797 -14.89 19.27 -12.73
N ASP A 798 -14.26 18.71 -13.76
CA ASP A 798 -13.21 17.71 -13.61
C ASP A 798 -11.83 18.31 -13.83
N VAL A 799 -10.87 17.85 -13.03
CA VAL A 799 -9.44 18.10 -13.19
C VAL A 799 -8.76 16.80 -13.58
N PHE A 800 -8.28 16.73 -14.82
CA PHE A 800 -7.39 15.67 -15.27
C PHE A 800 -6.00 15.99 -14.74
N ILE A 801 -5.43 15.15 -13.88
CA ILE A 801 -4.14 15.41 -13.24
C ILE A 801 -3.28 14.16 -13.26
N SER A 802 -1.95 14.34 -13.38
CA SER A 802 -1.01 13.24 -13.25
C SER A 802 -1.07 12.60 -11.86
N ALA A 803 -0.92 11.28 -11.80
CA ALA A 803 -0.91 10.52 -10.56
C ALA A 803 0.34 10.83 -9.71
N THR A 804 0.26 10.58 -8.39
CA THR A 804 1.44 10.70 -7.52
C THR A 804 2.55 9.75 -7.97
N ALA A 805 3.79 10.27 -7.97
CA ALA A 805 5.00 9.55 -8.37
C ALA A 805 4.90 8.93 -9.78
N SER A 806 4.24 9.61 -10.73
CA SER A 806 4.25 9.23 -12.15
C SER A 806 5.39 9.91 -12.89
N SER A 807 6.03 9.17 -13.81
CA SER A 807 6.96 9.70 -14.80
C SER A 807 6.22 10.62 -15.78
N LEU A 808 6.58 11.91 -15.85
CA LEU A 808 5.93 12.90 -16.73
C LEU A 808 6.10 12.58 -18.23
N ASP A 809 7.18 11.90 -18.59
CA ASP A 809 7.46 11.37 -19.92
C ASP A 809 6.80 10.00 -20.20
N ALA A 810 6.09 9.42 -19.23
CA ALA A 810 5.36 8.16 -19.35
C ALA A 810 3.98 8.19 -18.66
N LEU A 811 3.18 9.24 -18.94
CA LEU A 811 1.89 9.49 -18.28
C LEU A 811 0.71 8.60 -18.72
N ARG A 812 0.90 7.70 -19.70
CA ARG A 812 -0.20 6.87 -20.21
C ARG A 812 -0.73 5.98 -19.07
N GLY A 813 -2.03 6.07 -18.80
CA GLY A 813 -2.65 5.36 -17.67
C GLY A 813 -2.32 5.94 -16.29
N ALA A 814 -1.63 7.08 -16.21
CA ALA A 814 -1.29 7.78 -14.98
C ALA A 814 -1.92 9.19 -14.93
N ILE A 815 -3.08 9.37 -15.58
CA ILE A 815 -3.88 10.59 -15.55
C ILE A 815 -5.25 10.25 -14.96
N ASP A 816 -5.61 10.90 -13.87
CA ASP A 816 -6.84 10.65 -13.14
C ASP A 816 -7.80 11.86 -13.30
N PRO A 817 -9.06 11.65 -13.71
CA PRO A 817 -10.08 12.69 -13.72
C PRO A 817 -10.66 12.84 -12.31
N VAL A 818 -10.46 14.01 -11.70
CA VAL A 818 -10.89 14.29 -10.32
C VAL A 818 -11.85 15.48 -10.28
N PRO A 819 -13.12 15.27 -9.87
CA PRO A 819 -14.11 16.33 -9.74
C PRO A 819 -13.85 17.21 -8.51
N PHE A 820 -14.27 18.46 -8.55
CA PHE A 820 -14.14 19.40 -7.42
C PHE A 820 -15.04 19.07 -6.22
N ASP A 821 -16.13 18.34 -6.44
CA ASP A 821 -17.16 18.05 -5.43
C ASP A 821 -16.94 16.74 -4.67
N ASN A 822 -15.81 16.05 -4.93
CA ASN A 822 -15.50 14.74 -4.36
C ASN A 822 -16.58 13.67 -4.64
N SER A 823 -17.31 13.79 -5.76
CA SER A 823 -18.24 12.76 -6.24
C SER A 823 -17.56 11.45 -6.63
N THR A 824 -16.22 11.43 -6.66
CA THR A 824 -15.41 10.22 -6.73
C THR A 824 -14.19 10.27 -5.81
N THR A 825 -13.67 9.09 -5.46
CA THR A 825 -12.44 8.92 -4.68
C THR A 825 -11.17 8.79 -5.51
N LEU A 826 -11.20 9.00 -6.83
CA LEU A 826 -10.00 8.95 -7.70
C LEU A 826 -8.89 9.93 -7.27
N GLY A 827 -9.22 10.98 -6.52
CA GLY A 827 -8.24 11.88 -5.90
C GLY A 827 -7.26 11.21 -4.93
N LEU A 828 -7.48 9.95 -4.54
CA LEU A 828 -6.58 9.18 -3.67
C LEU A 828 -5.20 8.88 -4.29
N VAL A 829 -5.15 8.72 -5.61
CA VAL A 829 -3.92 8.39 -6.36
C VAL A 829 -3.42 9.55 -7.24
N ALA A 830 -4.22 10.62 -7.36
CA ALA A 830 -3.83 11.87 -8.00
C ALA A 830 -2.58 12.48 -7.34
N SER A 831 -1.95 13.45 -8.01
CA SER A 831 -0.81 14.20 -7.46
C SER A 831 -1.09 14.71 -6.04
N SER A 832 -0.08 14.63 -5.17
CA SER A 832 -0.10 15.19 -3.81
C SER A 832 -0.41 16.70 -3.79
N GLU A 833 -0.28 17.36 -4.93
CA GLU A 833 -0.54 18.79 -5.14
C GLU A 833 -1.91 19.09 -5.75
N LEU A 834 -2.82 18.11 -5.86
CA LEU A 834 -4.18 18.29 -6.36
C LEU A 834 -4.90 19.48 -5.72
N ALA A 835 -4.79 19.65 -4.41
CA ALA A 835 -5.41 20.77 -3.69
C ALA A 835 -4.86 22.14 -4.15
N ALA A 836 -3.57 22.22 -4.49
CA ALA A 836 -2.99 23.43 -5.08
C ALA A 836 -3.57 23.69 -6.46
N HIS A 837 -3.68 22.67 -7.31
CA HIS A 837 -4.26 22.79 -8.65
C HIS A 837 -5.72 23.26 -8.61
N GLN A 838 -6.53 22.64 -7.75
CA GLN A 838 -7.92 23.05 -7.52
C GLN A 838 -8.00 24.50 -7.03
N GLY A 839 -7.13 24.90 -6.11
CA GLY A 839 -7.02 26.28 -5.65
C GLY A 839 -6.70 27.25 -6.79
N ILE A 840 -5.73 26.92 -7.65
CA ILE A 840 -5.33 27.74 -8.81
C ILE A 840 -6.48 27.86 -9.81
N TYR A 841 -7.15 26.76 -10.15
CA TYR A 841 -8.31 26.77 -11.05
C TYR A 841 -9.53 27.51 -10.47
N THR A 842 -9.63 27.61 -9.14
CA THR A 842 -10.67 28.40 -8.48
C THR A 842 -10.34 29.88 -8.49
N ALA A 843 -9.06 30.22 -8.28
CA ALA A 843 -8.60 31.60 -8.21
C ALA A 843 -8.40 32.26 -9.58
N THR A 844 -8.28 31.49 -10.65
CA THR A 844 -7.87 31.97 -11.99
C THR A 844 -8.77 31.46 -13.11
N ALA A 845 -8.65 32.05 -14.29
CA ALA A 845 -9.29 31.56 -15.52
C ALA A 845 -8.50 30.44 -16.23
N ALA A 846 -7.55 29.79 -15.55
CA ALA A 846 -6.71 28.76 -16.14
C ALA A 846 -7.52 27.55 -16.65
N LYS A 847 -7.01 26.94 -17.71
CA LYS A 847 -7.46 25.65 -18.27
C LYS A 847 -6.41 24.56 -18.15
N THR A 848 -5.14 24.94 -18.05
CA THR A 848 -4.03 24.02 -17.90
C THR A 848 -3.07 24.55 -16.84
N ILE A 849 -2.41 23.63 -16.14
CA ILE A 849 -1.35 23.92 -15.17
C ILE A 849 -0.19 22.97 -15.45
N LEU A 850 1.01 23.54 -15.48
CA LEU A 850 2.26 22.78 -15.54
C LEU A 850 3.14 23.16 -14.35
N HIS A 851 3.57 22.14 -13.61
CA HIS A 851 4.51 22.27 -12.51
C HIS A 851 5.83 21.58 -12.87
N GLY A 852 6.92 22.34 -12.90
CA GLY A 852 8.27 21.83 -13.16
C GLY A 852 9.24 22.17 -12.04
N HIS A 853 10.43 21.57 -12.08
CA HIS A 853 11.50 21.76 -11.09
C HIS A 853 12.81 22.22 -11.76
N PRO A 854 12.79 23.33 -12.50
CA PRO A 854 13.96 23.79 -13.23
C PRO A 854 15.05 24.29 -12.26
N ARG A 855 16.28 23.83 -12.45
CA ARG A 855 17.31 23.81 -11.40
C ARG A 855 17.77 25.22 -11.00
N PHE A 856 17.91 26.15 -11.94
CA PHE A 856 18.33 27.52 -11.59
C PHE A 856 17.22 28.27 -10.85
N ALA A 857 15.96 28.12 -11.26
CA ALA A 857 14.83 28.70 -10.53
C ALA A 857 14.73 28.16 -9.10
N VAL A 858 14.87 26.84 -8.91
CA VAL A 858 14.89 26.21 -7.57
C VAL A 858 16.03 26.77 -6.72
N ALA A 859 17.26 26.82 -7.27
CA ALA A 859 18.41 27.36 -6.54
C ALA A 859 18.21 28.83 -6.13
N LEU A 860 17.87 29.72 -7.08
CA LEU A 860 17.69 31.14 -6.80
C LEU A 860 16.52 31.42 -5.86
N SER A 861 15.47 30.60 -5.89
CA SER A 861 14.33 30.73 -4.99
C SER A 861 14.74 30.62 -3.51
N MET A 862 15.86 30.00 -3.19
CA MET A 862 16.31 29.82 -1.80
C MET A 862 17.13 31.01 -1.28
N LEU A 863 17.56 31.94 -2.14
CA LEU A 863 18.35 33.09 -1.71
C LEU A 863 17.47 34.13 -1.00
N CYS A 864 17.81 34.45 0.24
CA CYS A 864 17.08 35.44 1.03
C CYS A 864 18.03 36.50 1.60
N ALA A 865 17.88 37.76 1.17
CA ALA A 865 18.69 38.87 1.68
C ALA A 865 18.57 39.08 3.20
N GLY A 866 17.44 38.68 3.80
CA GLY A 866 17.18 38.79 5.23
C GLY A 866 17.56 37.56 6.07
N GLU A 867 18.23 36.54 5.50
CA GLU A 867 18.47 35.25 6.19
C GLU A 867 19.28 35.41 7.50
N LYS A 868 20.26 36.31 7.52
CA LYS A 868 21.21 36.47 8.65
C LYS A 868 20.53 36.87 9.98
N ASP A 869 19.43 37.62 9.90
CA ASP A 869 18.68 38.12 11.06
C ASP A 869 17.23 37.60 11.08
N CYS A 870 16.92 36.55 10.31
CA CYS A 870 15.56 36.03 10.19
C CYS A 870 15.19 35.14 11.40
N PRO A 871 14.10 35.43 12.13
CA PRO A 871 13.67 34.59 13.25
C PRO A 871 12.98 33.28 12.82
N ILE A 872 12.81 33.03 11.52
CA ILE A 872 12.07 31.88 10.98
C ILE A 872 13.05 30.75 10.67
N SER A 873 12.98 29.66 11.44
CA SER A 873 13.87 28.50 11.28
C SER A 873 13.56 27.67 10.02
N ASP A 874 12.27 27.43 9.73
CA ASP A 874 11.82 26.64 8.57
C ASP A 874 11.20 27.54 7.50
N CYS A 875 12.01 28.47 6.98
CA CYS A 875 11.57 29.49 6.03
C CYS A 875 10.91 28.90 4.77
N TRP A 876 11.34 27.71 4.33
CA TRP A 876 10.76 26.97 3.21
C TRP A 876 9.30 26.56 3.42
N ARG A 877 8.85 26.40 4.67
CA ARG A 877 7.48 26.03 5.05
C ARG A 877 6.68 27.23 5.56
N ASP A 878 7.28 28.01 6.45
CA ASP A 878 6.55 28.94 7.33
C ASP A 878 6.71 30.42 6.96
N CYS A 879 7.52 30.75 5.94
CA CYS A 879 7.77 32.15 5.58
C CYS A 879 6.46 32.87 5.19
N PRO A 880 6.10 33.98 5.85
CA PRO A 880 4.91 34.74 5.53
C PRO A 880 5.12 35.72 4.36
N GLN A 881 6.37 35.99 3.98
CA GLN A 881 6.71 37.00 2.99
C GLN A 881 6.65 36.43 1.57
N VAL A 882 6.05 37.19 0.66
CA VAL A 882 6.16 36.94 -0.79
C VAL A 882 7.39 37.68 -1.29
N ARG A 883 8.39 36.94 -1.77
CA ARG A 883 9.56 37.52 -2.45
C ARG A 883 9.31 37.56 -3.95
N TRP A 884 10.15 38.26 -4.68
CA TRP A 884 9.96 38.46 -6.11
C TRP A 884 11.25 38.21 -6.86
N LEU A 885 11.12 37.56 -8.01
CA LEU A 885 12.22 37.27 -8.92
C LEU A 885 11.73 37.58 -10.33
N ASN A 886 12.20 38.68 -10.93
CA ASN A 886 11.74 39.18 -12.23
C ASN A 886 10.21 39.34 -12.35
N GLY A 887 9.55 39.86 -11.32
CA GLY A 887 8.08 39.97 -11.30
C GLY A 887 7.34 38.65 -11.07
N VAL A 888 8.05 37.54 -10.87
CA VAL A 888 7.46 36.25 -10.47
C VAL A 888 7.49 36.12 -8.94
N PRO A 889 6.35 35.86 -8.28
CA PRO A 889 6.31 35.71 -6.84
C PRO A 889 6.96 34.40 -6.38
N ILE A 890 7.76 34.46 -5.32
CA ILE A 890 8.30 33.32 -4.58
C ILE A 890 7.56 33.20 -3.26
N VAL A 891 6.98 32.01 -3.00
CA VAL A 891 6.27 31.69 -1.76
C VAL A 891 6.86 30.46 -1.08
N ALA A 892 6.74 30.39 0.24
CA ALA A 892 6.98 29.16 0.99
C ALA A 892 5.79 28.20 0.88
N GLY A 893 6.04 26.91 1.12
CA GLY A 893 4.98 25.91 1.25
C GLY A 893 5.54 24.50 1.37
N GLU A 894 5.01 23.75 2.33
CA GLU A 894 5.28 22.32 2.45
C GLU A 894 4.59 21.52 1.34
N ILE A 895 5.25 20.45 0.91
CA ILE A 895 4.72 19.46 -0.03
C ILE A 895 3.59 18.69 0.63
N GLY A 896 2.50 18.47 -0.10
CA GLY A 896 1.32 17.75 0.38
C GLY A 896 0.18 18.66 0.86
N ALA A 897 -0.68 18.11 1.71
CA ALA A 897 -2.00 18.66 1.99
C ALA A 897 -1.98 19.92 2.88
N GLY A 898 -1.74 21.09 2.28
CA GLY A 898 -2.15 22.38 2.84
C GLY A 898 -1.24 23.56 2.53
N GLY A 899 0.08 23.35 2.55
CA GLY A 899 1.08 24.42 2.37
C GLY A 899 0.97 25.13 1.03
N LEU A 900 1.21 24.38 -0.06
CA LEU A 900 1.13 24.91 -1.43
C LEU A 900 -0.27 25.41 -1.79
N ALA A 901 -1.30 24.65 -1.41
CA ALA A 901 -2.70 24.98 -1.69
C ALA A 901 -3.15 26.31 -1.06
N ARG A 902 -2.55 26.71 0.07
CA ARG A 902 -2.83 27.99 0.70
C ARG A 902 -2.02 29.15 0.10
N ARG A 903 -0.80 28.88 -0.36
CA ARG A 903 0.20 29.92 -0.66
C ARG A 903 0.32 30.25 -2.15
N VAL A 904 0.15 29.26 -3.03
CA VAL A 904 0.30 29.44 -4.48
C VAL A 904 -0.91 30.14 -5.13
N PRO A 905 -2.17 29.73 -4.88
CA PRO A 905 -3.32 30.34 -5.57
C PRO A 905 -3.45 31.86 -5.42
N PRO A 906 -3.21 32.47 -4.23
CA PRO A 906 -3.31 33.92 -4.07
C PRO A 906 -2.32 34.72 -4.91
N VAL A 907 -1.11 34.18 -5.16
CA VAL A 907 -0.04 34.91 -5.84
C VAL A 907 -0.01 34.66 -7.34
N ILE A 908 -0.38 33.44 -7.79
CA ILE A 908 -0.31 33.07 -9.21
C ILE A 908 -1.37 33.76 -10.06
N ASN A 909 -2.49 34.20 -9.45
CA ASN A 909 -3.60 34.80 -10.19
C ASN A 909 -3.18 36.06 -10.96
N ALA A 910 -2.29 36.87 -10.39
CA ALA A 910 -1.85 38.12 -11.01
C ALA A 910 -0.81 37.90 -12.13
N SER A 911 0.15 37.01 -11.91
CA SER A 911 1.31 36.78 -12.79
C SER A 911 1.11 35.63 -13.79
N GLY A 912 0.19 34.70 -13.52
CA GLY A 912 0.09 33.41 -14.22
C GLY A 912 1.22 32.42 -13.88
N GLN A 913 2.12 32.79 -12.97
CA GLN A 913 3.36 32.08 -12.69
C GLN A 913 3.74 32.24 -11.21
N ALA A 914 4.21 31.20 -10.54
CA ALA A 914 4.68 31.28 -9.16
C ALA A 914 5.84 30.31 -8.92
N ILE A 915 6.84 30.75 -8.16
CA ILE A 915 7.95 29.91 -7.72
C ILE A 915 7.70 29.53 -6.25
N VAL A 916 7.91 28.26 -5.92
CA VAL A 916 7.85 27.76 -4.56
C VAL A 916 9.27 27.57 -4.05
N TYR A 917 9.56 28.15 -2.88
CA TYR A 917 10.87 28.12 -2.23
C TYR A 917 11.43 26.71 -2.22
N GLY A 918 12.58 26.50 -2.87
CA GLY A 918 13.32 25.24 -2.86
C GLY A 918 12.52 24.06 -3.41
N HIS A 919 11.45 24.29 -4.17
CA HIS A 919 10.56 23.22 -4.62
C HIS A 919 10.51 23.19 -6.15
N GLY A 920 9.86 24.17 -6.76
CA GLY A 920 9.65 24.22 -8.20
C GLY A 920 8.79 25.40 -8.61
N VAL A 921 8.27 25.35 -9.84
CA VAL A 921 7.59 26.47 -10.49
C VAL A 921 6.23 26.02 -10.99
N PHE A 922 5.17 26.76 -10.67
CA PHE A 922 3.82 26.59 -11.22
C PHE A 922 3.57 27.62 -12.31
N THR A 923 3.03 27.16 -13.43
CA THR A 923 2.64 28.00 -14.56
C THR A 923 1.26 27.61 -15.06
N ILE A 924 0.47 28.58 -15.52
CA ILE A 924 -0.88 28.35 -16.03
C ILE A 924 -1.00 28.65 -17.51
N GLY A 925 -1.91 27.95 -18.18
CA GLY A 925 -2.37 28.29 -19.53
C GLY A 925 -3.86 28.53 -19.55
N ARG A 926 -4.31 29.56 -20.27
CA ARG A 926 -5.71 29.99 -20.35
C ARG A 926 -6.51 29.26 -21.43
N SER A 927 -5.82 28.62 -22.37
CA SER A 927 -6.45 27.89 -23.49
C SER A 927 -5.89 26.48 -23.68
N ASN A 928 -4.56 26.35 -23.72
CA ASN A 928 -3.84 25.08 -23.86
C ASN A 928 -2.52 25.11 -23.05
N PHE A 929 -1.68 24.09 -23.19
CA PHE A 929 -0.40 24.01 -22.47
C PHE A 929 0.72 24.89 -23.02
N ALA A 930 0.58 25.46 -24.22
CA ALA A 930 1.65 26.24 -24.84
C ALA A 930 2.04 27.47 -23.99
N GLU A 931 1.07 28.16 -23.43
CA GLU A 931 1.29 29.32 -22.55
C GLU A 931 2.05 28.92 -21.27
N ALA A 932 1.58 27.88 -20.59
CA ALA A 932 2.23 27.37 -19.37
C ALA A 932 3.67 26.91 -19.64
N PHE A 933 3.88 26.15 -20.71
CA PHE A 933 5.19 25.64 -21.09
C PHE A 933 6.18 26.77 -21.40
N ASN A 934 5.77 27.75 -22.21
CA ASN A 934 6.62 28.89 -22.55
C ASN A 934 6.96 29.76 -21.33
N ALA A 935 6.01 29.92 -20.39
CA ALA A 935 6.27 30.59 -19.12
C ALA A 935 7.37 29.87 -18.32
N LEU A 936 7.28 28.53 -18.21
CA LEU A 936 8.26 27.73 -17.48
C LEU A 936 9.67 27.84 -18.09
N VAL A 937 9.74 27.77 -19.42
CA VAL A 937 10.97 28.02 -20.20
C VAL A 937 11.56 29.40 -19.89
N SER A 938 10.72 30.44 -19.95
CA SER A 938 11.15 31.83 -19.79
C SER A 938 11.72 32.09 -18.39
N ILE A 939 11.09 31.53 -17.36
CA ILE A 939 11.55 31.62 -15.96
C ILE A 939 12.93 31.00 -15.82
N GLU A 940 13.14 29.78 -16.30
CA GLU A 940 14.42 29.10 -16.14
C GLU A 940 15.54 29.79 -16.92
N HIS A 941 15.25 30.24 -18.15
CA HIS A 941 16.19 30.99 -18.95
C HIS A 941 16.65 32.27 -18.23
N TRP A 942 15.70 33.03 -17.68
CA TRP A 942 16.02 34.24 -16.92
C TRP A 942 16.79 33.92 -15.63
N CYS A 943 16.35 32.93 -14.85
CA CYS A 943 17.01 32.53 -13.60
C CYS A 943 18.45 32.09 -13.85
N ARG A 944 18.71 31.40 -14.95
CA ARG A 944 20.07 31.04 -15.36
C ARG A 944 20.94 32.26 -15.63
N GLN A 945 20.45 33.23 -16.41
CA GLN A 945 21.19 34.47 -16.69
C GLN A 945 21.46 35.25 -15.42
N GLU A 946 20.46 35.36 -14.55
CA GLU A 946 20.57 36.04 -13.28
C GLU A 946 21.58 35.38 -12.35
N TYR A 947 21.56 34.04 -12.27
CA TYR A 947 22.54 33.29 -11.49
C TYR A 947 23.98 33.63 -11.92
N PHE A 948 24.25 33.60 -13.22
CA PHE A 948 25.59 33.94 -13.74
C PHE A 948 25.93 35.41 -13.57
N ARG A 949 24.96 36.33 -13.70
CA ARG A 949 25.16 37.75 -13.43
C ARG A 949 25.61 37.96 -11.98
N ARG A 950 24.88 37.39 -11.01
CA ARG A 950 25.20 37.47 -9.57
C ARG A 950 26.57 36.91 -9.24
N PHE A 951 26.89 35.77 -9.85
CA PHE A 951 28.21 35.16 -9.73
C PHE A 951 29.32 36.08 -10.26
N ASP A 952 29.16 36.63 -11.46
CA ASP A 952 30.16 37.48 -12.10
C ASP A 952 30.35 38.83 -11.36
N CYS A 953 29.29 39.40 -10.77
CA CYS A 953 29.36 40.67 -10.06
C CYS A 953 29.64 40.55 -8.55
N GLY A 954 29.67 39.33 -8.00
CA GLY A 954 29.82 39.09 -6.55
C GLY A 954 28.67 39.62 -5.70
N ASP A 955 27.51 39.91 -6.32
CA ASP A 955 26.33 40.42 -5.65
C ASP A 955 25.27 39.32 -5.54
N ILE A 956 25.26 38.65 -4.39
CA ILE A 956 24.41 37.49 -4.13
C ILE A 956 22.92 37.89 -4.02
N PHE A 957 22.63 39.11 -3.60
CA PHE A 957 21.27 39.57 -3.26
C PHE A 957 20.73 40.69 -4.15
N GLY A 958 21.58 41.28 -4.99
CA GLY A 958 21.28 42.43 -5.84
C GLY A 958 20.21 42.24 -6.88
#